data_AF-A0A941F5M1-F1
#
_entry.id   AF-A0A941F5M1-F1
#
_cell.length_a   1.000
_cell.length_b   1.000
_cell.length_c   1.000
_cell.angle_alpha   90.00
_cell.angle_beta   90.00
_cell.angle_gamma   90.00
#
_symmetry.space_group_name_H-M   'P 1'
#
loop_
_entity.id
_entity.type
_entity.pdbx_description
1 polymer ?
#
loop_
_entity_poly.entity_id
_entity_poly.type
_entity_poly.pdbx_seq_one_letter_code
_entity_poly.pdbx_strand_id
1 'polypeptide(L)'
;MNKSLLLLLAGLILGPVMLLLQAQTQRQFFDDTWQEKSFTEPGTSKPIELKLASNADATISIDANTIINNVLPTHFGVNTTFRNGNDQLSRTHLYTNAGIGSMRYPAGSGSNIYFYDGIIPNDFRIDFNPIDGTKSANMTPELFVKFKNNANSEATVVVNYFYARYGITSEGTRSARVQQAADYAAGFVRKLNIDLNANIKYWEIGNECYGGWEEGYEIDGVITTGKEYGEDFCVFTEAMKAVDPSIKVGAVVTREDDDWNSTLLPEVQNHADFLVVHNYFTSVKEATAENILGSVPQVESVHTTLLNCVENYTDKTRDYFPVAMTEFNSRGPVNCTMVNGIFVTRVLAEAIKHGYGMVDLWVSEWKWSETAQECKGFLAKDDPAQADYTPRQSYVPYQYFNRSFGDQMVKCTSDNADIQVYASTFSSGETGLIIINSNATAKTVKLDLEALNAEEADIYWHEFYANSIEANDKKFFINGQSGNTVGGGPDDFATIAPYKARYTSKHVIEARKYSVNFLVLKPKAVKPEYNVLMIAVDDLKPLLNCYGETQIHTPNIDRLAEQGVVFTKAYCQWAVCGPSRASIMTGQTPDGTGIRNLSSQLREERPDLITLPEYFSNQGYATAGCGKIYDPRNVDEHHDIYSWTVPYTQPGSYTYPEHYPPFKQGTNYRVRANTATEQGPEGVDDDGYTDGQIALDALAKLDVLSQNSQPFFMAVGFKKPHIPFVAPTKYWDLYDSSSIDLAAFQKVATGSPDYAYHTPEPIGYDDIPDTWTYNDPTLGDGLLTPDDQRQLLHGYYACVSYIDAQVGKLLDKLEETNMADKTVILLFGDHGYHLGDHNQWGKHTQFENSARAPLIISSPKGISGQHHAPVEFVDIYPTLCDLAGLDIPSSKLQGESLAPVLMGESINKDMAVTEYRSGGGSSYSFRTDRYRLTLWMQGSNDRSDLSDWNASRIKAIELYDYENDPLETTNLANEAAYAAVVEELKTKAGNWWTMQYNFLSGQSAGALSIPFIEHFENYQLNDAFNGDYWLNSESLWERLWQGEYLNSFEAKVVDDSNNEGSHALELTFTPKANADNGQLIKLQTIDLQSFGGSHFIISYKARTNAEGQNKVKTGAIEQTDEWHALSTEYQYFFDTVSLNNNRLALYFNNMSLTPGQSYKVWIDDLKISYTTVTEANDIEQEHMPSVVIYPNPATDKLHFKASQAISRVTILNTKGQVLIRQWDVQNTVDISTLAAGIYFIELGIGQQRSIHKFIKG
;
A
#
# COMPACT_ATOMS: atom_id res chain seq x y z
N MET A 1 37.69 12.55 35.81
CA MET A 1 36.28 12.42 36.26
C MET A 1 36.18 11.22 37.21
N ASN A 2 35.28 11.26 38.19
CA ASN A 2 35.20 10.25 39.25
C ASN A 2 34.29 9.06 38.83
N LYS A 3 34.63 7.82 39.21
CA LYS A 3 33.86 6.61 38.81
C LYS A 3 32.38 6.67 39.22
N SER A 4 32.10 7.26 40.39
CA SER A 4 30.72 7.46 40.88
C SER A 4 29.88 8.35 39.96
N LEU A 5 30.51 9.31 39.24
CA LEU A 5 29.80 10.18 38.30
C LEU A 5 29.45 9.42 37.01
N LEU A 6 30.31 8.50 36.57
CA LEU A 6 30.04 7.63 35.41
C LEU A 6 28.89 6.66 35.69
N LEU A 7 28.82 6.11 36.91
CA LEU A 7 27.72 5.26 37.36
C LEU A 7 26.39 6.03 37.48
N LEU A 8 26.42 7.28 37.95
CA LEU A 8 25.24 8.15 37.99
C LEU A 8 24.73 8.48 36.58
N LEU A 9 25.65 8.82 35.66
CA LEU A 9 25.33 9.08 34.25
C LEU A 9 24.80 7.82 33.53
N ALA A 10 25.39 6.65 33.80
CA ALA A 10 24.87 5.39 33.28
C ALA A 10 23.45 5.11 33.79
N GLY A 11 23.16 5.32 35.08
CA GLY A 11 21.81 5.20 35.63
C GLY A 11 20.80 6.20 35.06
N LEU A 12 21.22 7.44 34.82
CA LEU A 12 20.37 8.49 34.22
C LEU A 12 20.08 8.27 32.72
N ILE A 13 20.96 7.56 32.00
CA ILE A 13 20.79 7.24 30.58
C ILE A 13 20.06 5.91 30.40
N LEU A 14 20.35 4.90 31.23
CA LEU A 14 19.71 3.58 31.16
C LEU A 14 18.34 3.54 31.83
N GLY A 15 18.07 4.36 32.85
CA GLY A 15 16.78 4.37 33.55
C GLY A 15 15.57 4.61 32.63
N PRO A 16 15.56 5.68 31.80
CA PRO A 16 14.48 5.92 30.84
C PRO A 16 14.38 4.82 29.77
N VAL A 17 15.51 4.26 29.33
CA VAL A 17 15.56 3.20 28.31
C VAL A 17 15.05 1.87 28.88
N MET A 18 15.35 1.54 30.14
CA MET A 18 14.78 0.39 30.85
C MET A 18 13.28 0.57 31.12
N LEU A 19 12.81 1.78 31.45
CA LEU A 19 11.38 2.06 31.58
C LEU A 19 10.63 1.92 30.25
N LEU A 20 11.22 2.37 29.15
CA LEU A 20 10.69 2.15 27.79
C LEU A 20 10.67 0.67 27.40
N LEU A 21 11.74 -0.08 27.69
CA LEU A 21 11.79 -1.53 27.48
C LEU A 21 10.81 -2.29 28.38
N GLN A 22 10.61 -1.87 29.62
CA GLN A 22 9.62 -2.47 30.53
C GLN A 22 8.18 -2.21 30.06
N ALA A 23 7.89 -1.01 29.55
CA ALA A 23 6.59 -0.70 28.95
C ALA A 23 6.34 -1.52 27.66
N GLN A 24 7.36 -1.70 26.80
CA GLN A 24 7.25 -2.58 25.62
C GLN A 24 7.05 -4.06 25.98
N THR A 25 7.78 -4.58 26.98
CA THR A 25 7.73 -6.02 27.35
C THR A 25 6.44 -6.45 28.03
N GLN A 26 5.66 -5.55 28.65
CA GLN A 26 4.36 -5.93 29.22
C GLN A 26 3.28 -6.21 28.17
N ARG A 27 3.28 -5.49 27.05
CA ARG A 27 2.33 -5.70 25.95
C ARG A 27 2.48 -7.09 25.29
N GLN A 28 3.69 -7.67 25.35
CA GLN A 28 4.13 -8.76 24.48
C GLN A 28 4.18 -10.15 25.12
N PHE A 29 3.97 -10.34 26.44
CA PHE A 29 4.15 -11.67 27.04
C PHE A 29 3.08 -12.71 26.66
N PHE A 30 1.98 -12.28 26.02
CA PHE A 30 1.06 -13.18 25.32
C PHE A 30 1.56 -13.49 23.89
N ASP A 31 2.17 -12.52 23.19
CA ASP A 31 2.89 -12.73 21.93
C ASP A 31 4.09 -13.68 22.07
N ASP A 32 4.65 -13.87 23.26
CA ASP A 32 5.64 -14.95 23.55
C ASP A 32 5.11 -16.37 23.20
N THR A 33 3.78 -16.53 23.03
CA THR A 33 3.14 -17.77 22.57
C THR A 33 2.78 -17.77 21.09
N TRP A 34 2.94 -16.66 20.39
CA TRP A 34 2.77 -16.56 18.94
C TRP A 34 3.81 -17.44 18.23
N GLN A 35 3.38 -18.10 17.16
CA GLN A 35 4.24 -18.91 16.29
C GLN A 35 3.74 -18.75 14.85
N GLU A 36 4.67 -18.73 13.91
CA GLU A 36 4.39 -18.83 12.47
C GLU A 36 3.50 -20.06 12.17
N LYS A 37 2.52 -19.91 11.28
CA LYS A 37 1.66 -20.99 10.82
C LYS A 37 1.83 -21.18 9.32
N SER A 38 2.23 -22.38 8.93
CA SER A 38 2.20 -22.81 7.53
C SER A 38 0.93 -23.62 7.23
N PHE A 39 0.24 -23.27 6.15
CA PHE A 39 -0.83 -24.11 5.63
C PHE A 39 -0.25 -25.38 4.98
N THR A 40 -0.76 -26.54 5.36
CA THR A 40 -0.43 -27.82 4.72
C THR A 40 -1.65 -28.33 3.97
N GLU A 41 -1.49 -28.62 2.67
CA GLU A 41 -2.60 -29.09 1.84
C GLU A 41 -3.22 -30.39 2.43
N PRO A 42 -4.55 -30.44 2.61
CA PRO A 42 -5.23 -31.64 3.10
C PRO A 42 -5.00 -32.85 2.19
N GLY A 43 -4.40 -33.92 2.74
CA GLY A 43 -4.12 -35.17 2.00
C GLY A 43 -5.36 -35.88 1.42
N THR A 44 -6.56 -35.48 1.84
CA THR A 44 -7.84 -35.78 1.17
C THR A 44 -8.72 -34.54 1.12
N SER A 45 -9.27 -34.24 -0.06
CA SER A 45 -10.27 -33.19 -0.27
C SER A 45 -11.41 -33.69 -1.16
N LYS A 46 -12.56 -33.01 -1.11
CA LYS A 46 -13.73 -33.29 -1.95
C LYS A 46 -13.84 -32.22 -3.05
N PRO A 47 -13.53 -32.53 -4.31
CA PRO A 47 -13.67 -31.57 -5.40
C PRO A 47 -15.10 -31.05 -5.54
N ILE A 48 -15.24 -29.73 -5.67
CA ILE A 48 -16.49 -29.04 -5.98
C ILE A 48 -16.25 -28.07 -7.14
N GLU A 49 -17.23 -27.98 -8.04
CA GLU A 49 -17.30 -26.97 -9.08
C GLU A 49 -18.06 -25.75 -8.53
N LEU A 50 -17.46 -24.57 -8.61
CA LEU A 50 -18.09 -23.33 -8.14
C LEU A 50 -19.07 -22.80 -9.19
N LYS A 51 -20.04 -22.01 -8.75
CA LYS A 51 -20.99 -21.36 -9.65
C LYS A 51 -20.28 -20.25 -10.41
N LEU A 52 -20.53 -20.15 -11.71
CA LEU A 52 -20.20 -18.97 -12.51
C LEU A 52 -21.35 -17.96 -12.39
N ALA A 53 -21.03 -16.70 -12.10
CA ALA A 53 -21.99 -15.61 -12.08
C ALA A 53 -21.30 -14.28 -12.42
N SER A 54 -21.98 -13.39 -13.15
CA SER A 54 -21.49 -12.04 -13.43
C SER A 54 -21.63 -11.10 -12.23
N ASN A 55 -22.60 -11.38 -11.35
CA ASN A 55 -22.96 -10.58 -10.19
C ASN A 55 -22.97 -11.49 -8.96
N ALA A 56 -22.60 -10.94 -7.80
CA ALA A 56 -22.70 -11.57 -6.50
C ALA A 56 -23.60 -10.73 -5.58
N ASP A 57 -24.11 -11.33 -4.50
CA ASP A 57 -24.79 -10.58 -3.43
C ASP A 57 -23.79 -9.79 -2.55
N ALA A 58 -22.54 -10.22 -2.50
CA ALA A 58 -21.45 -9.56 -1.78
C ALA A 58 -20.10 -9.73 -2.50
N THR A 59 -19.23 -8.73 -2.38
CA THR A 59 -17.81 -8.77 -2.75
C THR A 59 -16.97 -8.61 -1.49
N ILE A 60 -15.99 -9.51 -1.32
CA ILE A 60 -14.99 -9.45 -0.26
C ILE A 60 -13.66 -8.98 -0.84
N SER A 61 -13.10 -7.92 -0.26
CA SER A 61 -11.73 -7.47 -0.52
C SER A 61 -10.84 -7.76 0.68
N ILE A 62 -9.60 -8.17 0.43
CA ILE A 62 -8.63 -8.58 1.45
C ILE A 62 -7.34 -7.79 1.22
N ASP A 63 -6.92 -7.01 2.19
CA ASP A 63 -5.63 -6.33 2.20
C ASP A 63 -4.66 -7.15 3.07
N ALA A 64 -3.89 -8.01 2.42
CA ALA A 64 -2.91 -8.88 3.07
C ALA A 64 -1.71 -8.12 3.69
N ASN A 65 -1.52 -6.84 3.37
CA ASN A 65 -0.40 -6.04 3.84
C ASN A 65 -0.72 -5.28 5.14
N THR A 66 -2.00 -5.00 5.41
CA THR A 66 -2.44 -4.37 6.67
C THR A 66 -2.71 -5.42 7.75
N ILE A 67 -1.69 -5.73 8.54
CA ILE A 67 -1.81 -6.59 9.73
C ILE A 67 -2.60 -5.86 10.82
N ILE A 68 -3.60 -6.54 11.38
CA ILE A 68 -4.40 -6.06 12.53
C ILE A 68 -3.79 -6.55 13.84
N ASN A 69 -3.68 -7.87 14.03
CA ASN A 69 -3.22 -8.49 15.28
C ASN A 69 -2.70 -9.92 15.06
N ASN A 70 -1.87 -10.40 15.99
CA ASN A 70 -1.33 -11.76 16.01
C ASN A 70 -2.40 -12.80 16.42
N VAL A 71 -2.42 -13.97 15.78
CA VAL A 71 -3.36 -15.06 16.07
C VAL A 71 -2.75 -16.04 17.08
N LEU A 72 -2.75 -15.66 18.35
CA LEU A 72 -2.20 -16.45 19.46
C LEU A 72 -2.98 -17.76 19.73
N PRO A 73 -2.32 -18.84 20.19
CA PRO A 73 -2.99 -20.06 20.66
C PRO A 73 -3.98 -19.79 21.82
N THR A 74 -3.68 -18.82 22.68
CA THR A 74 -4.51 -18.43 23.84
C THR A 74 -5.86 -17.81 23.48
N HIS A 75 -6.09 -17.43 22.22
CA HIS A 75 -7.43 -17.07 21.72
C HIS A 75 -8.37 -18.27 21.63
N PHE A 76 -7.84 -19.50 21.55
CA PHE A 76 -8.63 -20.72 21.36
C PHE A 76 -8.69 -21.52 22.68
N GLY A 77 -9.18 -20.88 23.73
CA GLY A 77 -9.24 -21.44 25.08
C GLY A 77 -10.62 -21.90 25.56
N VAL A 78 -10.61 -22.75 26.61
CA VAL A 78 -11.81 -23.26 27.30
C VAL A 78 -11.54 -23.52 28.79
N ASN A 79 -12.56 -23.40 29.65
CA ASN A 79 -12.40 -23.70 31.08
C ASN A 79 -12.68 -25.17 31.39
N THR A 80 -11.83 -25.80 32.19
CA THR A 80 -11.96 -27.22 32.60
C THR A 80 -12.97 -27.41 33.71
N THR A 81 -13.89 -28.38 33.58
CA THR A 81 -14.79 -28.69 34.70
C THR A 81 -14.03 -29.30 35.87
N PHE A 82 -14.25 -28.74 37.06
CA PHE A 82 -13.61 -29.23 38.28
C PHE A 82 -14.14 -30.61 38.73
N ARG A 83 -15.19 -31.13 38.09
CA ARG A 83 -15.80 -32.44 38.36
C ARG A 83 -15.58 -33.40 37.18
N ASN A 84 -15.46 -34.69 37.49
CA ASN A 84 -15.21 -35.81 36.58
C ASN A 84 -13.81 -35.79 35.92
N GLY A 85 -12.76 -35.41 36.67
CA GLY A 85 -11.41 -35.21 36.12
C GLY A 85 -10.80 -36.44 35.41
N ASN A 86 -11.00 -37.64 35.96
CA ASN A 86 -10.57 -38.90 35.32
C ASN A 86 -11.28 -39.16 33.98
N ASP A 87 -12.55 -38.75 33.85
CA ASP A 87 -13.31 -38.93 32.62
C ASP A 87 -12.80 -37.98 31.53
N GLN A 88 -12.49 -36.71 31.87
CA GLN A 88 -11.98 -35.73 30.89
C GLN A 88 -10.69 -36.19 30.21
N LEU A 89 -9.77 -36.81 30.97
CA LEU A 89 -8.52 -37.38 30.43
C LEU A 89 -8.75 -38.46 29.36
N SER A 90 -9.87 -39.19 29.39
CA SER A 90 -10.20 -40.16 28.33
C SER A 90 -10.58 -39.50 27.00
N ARG A 91 -10.95 -38.21 27.03
CA ARG A 91 -11.44 -37.41 25.89
C ARG A 91 -10.45 -36.38 25.38
N THR A 92 -9.20 -36.33 25.87
CA THR A 92 -8.25 -35.28 25.47
C THR A 92 -8.07 -35.15 23.96
N HIS A 93 -8.19 -36.24 23.20
CA HIS A 93 -8.16 -36.23 21.73
C HIS A 93 -9.17 -35.24 21.10
N LEU A 94 -10.33 -34.99 21.70
CA LEU A 94 -11.29 -33.99 21.22
C LEU A 94 -10.75 -32.55 21.37
N TYR A 95 -9.95 -32.29 22.40
CA TYR A 95 -9.33 -30.99 22.67
C TYR A 95 -8.09 -30.77 21.81
N THR A 96 -7.24 -31.80 21.67
CA THR A 96 -6.10 -31.80 20.74
C THR A 96 -6.57 -31.61 19.30
N ASN A 97 -7.66 -32.28 18.88
CA ASN A 97 -8.25 -32.10 17.56
C ASN A 97 -8.79 -30.68 17.38
N ALA A 98 -9.49 -30.14 18.38
CA ALA A 98 -10.01 -28.77 18.35
C ALA A 98 -8.92 -27.69 18.46
N GLY A 99 -7.63 -28.05 18.56
CA GLY A 99 -6.54 -27.08 18.63
C GLY A 99 -6.65 -26.13 19.83
N ILE A 100 -7.14 -26.63 20.97
CA ILE A 100 -7.30 -25.84 22.20
C ILE A 100 -5.93 -25.39 22.70
N GLY A 101 -5.69 -24.08 22.67
CA GLY A 101 -4.41 -23.48 23.04
C GLY A 101 -4.33 -22.95 24.47
N SER A 102 -5.46 -22.79 25.17
CA SER A 102 -5.52 -22.41 26.60
C SER A 102 -6.55 -23.24 27.37
N MET A 103 -6.25 -23.52 28.64
CA MET A 103 -7.14 -24.20 29.58
C MET A 103 -7.16 -23.52 30.94
N ARG A 104 -8.31 -22.96 31.32
CA ARG A 104 -8.52 -22.41 32.67
C ARG A 104 -8.89 -23.50 33.68
N TYR A 105 -8.35 -23.41 34.89
CA TYR A 105 -8.59 -24.40 35.95
C TYR A 105 -8.46 -23.77 37.35
N PRO A 106 -9.41 -24.00 38.28
CA PRO A 106 -10.74 -24.61 38.09
C PRO A 106 -11.73 -23.65 37.39
N ALA A 107 -12.74 -24.16 36.68
CA ALA A 107 -13.76 -23.32 36.04
C ALA A 107 -14.80 -22.70 37.00
N GLY A 108 -15.20 -21.45 36.72
CA GLY A 108 -16.31 -20.73 37.35
C GLY A 108 -16.17 -20.55 38.85
N SER A 109 -17.30 -20.24 39.50
CA SER A 109 -17.47 -20.10 40.97
C SER A 109 -16.96 -21.29 41.80
N GLY A 110 -16.68 -22.44 41.16
CA GLY A 110 -16.02 -23.56 41.83
C GLY A 110 -14.60 -23.26 42.30
N SER A 111 -13.87 -22.36 41.63
CA SER A 111 -12.51 -21.96 42.01
C SER A 111 -12.46 -21.24 43.37
N ASN A 112 -13.47 -20.43 43.69
CA ASN A 112 -13.63 -19.68 44.93
C ASN A 112 -13.82 -20.53 46.20
N ILE A 113 -14.03 -21.84 46.03
CA ILE A 113 -14.17 -22.81 47.12
C ILE A 113 -13.27 -24.04 46.93
N TYR A 114 -12.29 -23.96 46.02
CA TYR A 114 -11.37 -25.05 45.68
C TYR A 114 -10.12 -25.03 46.55
N PHE A 115 -9.74 -26.20 47.09
CA PHE A 115 -8.51 -26.39 47.87
C PHE A 115 -7.70 -27.55 47.27
N TYR A 116 -6.62 -27.20 46.57
CA TYR A 116 -5.90 -28.10 45.65
C TYR A 116 -5.06 -29.20 46.34
N ASP A 117 -4.64 -28.98 47.59
CA ASP A 117 -3.81 -29.91 48.37
C ASP A 117 -4.64 -30.89 49.23
N GLY A 118 -5.97 -30.72 49.24
CA GLY A 118 -6.90 -31.51 50.07
C GLY A 118 -6.86 -31.16 51.56
N ILE A 119 -6.06 -30.18 51.99
CA ILE A 119 -6.01 -29.71 53.38
C ILE A 119 -7.07 -28.63 53.54
N ILE A 120 -8.33 -29.05 53.61
CA ILE A 120 -9.44 -28.15 53.92
C ILE A 120 -9.24 -27.60 55.35
N PRO A 121 -9.17 -26.27 55.54
CA PRO A 121 -9.11 -25.67 56.87
C PRO A 121 -10.34 -26.04 57.70
N ASN A 122 -10.16 -26.34 58.99
CA ASN A 122 -11.24 -26.90 59.82
C ASN A 122 -12.30 -25.89 60.30
N ASP A 123 -12.12 -24.59 60.05
CA ASP A 123 -12.94 -23.52 60.62
C ASP A 123 -13.23 -22.42 59.57
N PHE A 124 -14.52 -22.14 59.33
CA PHE A 124 -15.01 -21.14 58.38
C PHE A 124 -16.07 -20.21 59.02
N ARG A 125 -16.16 -18.97 58.54
CA ARG A 125 -17.12 -17.96 59.00
C ARG A 125 -18.53 -18.14 58.44
N ILE A 126 -18.67 -18.88 57.33
CA ILE A 126 -19.94 -19.17 56.64
C ILE A 126 -20.06 -20.69 56.38
N ASP A 127 -21.30 -21.16 56.22
CA ASP A 127 -21.61 -22.55 55.86
C ASP A 127 -21.62 -22.71 54.33
N PHE A 128 -20.59 -23.34 53.78
CA PHE A 128 -20.45 -23.63 52.35
C PHE A 128 -19.84 -25.03 52.13
N ASN A 129 -19.84 -25.51 50.89
CA ASN A 129 -19.42 -26.87 50.54
C ASN A 129 -18.04 -26.89 49.82
N PRO A 130 -16.90 -26.91 50.55
CA PRO A 130 -15.57 -26.84 49.96
C PRO A 130 -15.26 -27.99 48.99
N ILE A 131 -14.63 -27.65 47.88
CA ILE A 131 -14.20 -28.60 46.86
C ILE A 131 -12.75 -29.04 47.17
N ASP A 132 -12.67 -30.20 47.80
CA ASP A 132 -11.45 -30.98 48.01
C ASP A 132 -10.83 -31.42 46.67
N GLY A 133 -9.62 -30.93 46.37
CA GLY A 133 -8.86 -31.28 45.17
C GLY A 133 -8.27 -32.68 45.13
N THR A 134 -8.42 -33.48 46.19
CA THR A 134 -7.92 -34.88 46.26
C THR A 134 -8.99 -35.95 46.04
N LYS A 135 -10.28 -35.57 45.98
CA LYS A 135 -11.38 -36.52 45.71
C LYS A 135 -11.24 -37.14 44.32
N SER A 136 -11.34 -38.47 44.22
CA SER A 136 -11.12 -39.24 42.98
C SER A 136 -12.06 -38.90 41.81
N ALA A 137 -13.16 -38.18 42.06
CA ALA A 137 -14.04 -37.67 41.03
C ALA A 137 -13.69 -36.25 40.57
N ASN A 138 -12.92 -35.47 41.33
CA ASN A 138 -12.58 -34.08 40.99
C ASN A 138 -11.35 -34.04 40.06
N MET A 139 -11.16 -32.91 39.38
CA MET A 139 -9.94 -32.66 38.59
C MET A 139 -8.79 -32.26 39.54
N THR A 140 -7.97 -33.23 39.97
CA THR A 140 -6.81 -32.94 40.82
C THR A 140 -5.70 -32.21 40.03
N PRO A 141 -4.74 -31.52 40.70
CA PRO A 141 -3.60 -30.91 40.03
C PRO A 141 -2.83 -31.86 39.09
N GLU A 142 -2.57 -33.10 39.52
CA GLU A 142 -1.90 -34.11 38.70
C GLU A 142 -2.70 -34.55 37.48
N LEU A 143 -4.04 -34.59 37.58
CA LEU A 143 -4.90 -34.89 36.44
C LEU A 143 -4.95 -33.70 35.47
N PHE A 144 -5.03 -32.48 35.99
CA PHE A 144 -5.00 -31.26 35.18
C PHE A 144 -3.69 -31.10 34.39
N VAL A 145 -2.53 -31.29 35.03
CA VAL A 145 -1.23 -31.20 34.35
C VAL A 145 -1.11 -32.26 33.25
N LYS A 146 -1.58 -33.50 33.49
CA LYS A 146 -1.66 -34.52 32.43
C LYS A 146 -2.60 -34.11 31.31
N PHE A 147 -3.73 -33.48 31.64
CA PHE A 147 -4.74 -33.06 30.67
C PHE A 147 -4.22 -31.92 29.77
N LYS A 148 -3.66 -30.86 30.36
CA LYS A 148 -2.92 -29.78 29.68
C LYS A 148 -1.87 -30.33 28.72
N ASN A 149 -1.00 -31.21 29.22
CA ASN A 149 0.13 -31.73 28.45
C ASN A 149 -0.32 -32.67 27.32
N ASN A 150 -1.32 -33.52 27.55
CA ASN A 150 -1.91 -34.37 26.51
C ASN A 150 -2.64 -33.55 25.43
N ALA A 151 -3.18 -32.38 25.77
CA ALA A 151 -3.83 -31.47 24.84
C ALA A 151 -2.84 -30.57 24.07
N ASN A 152 -1.58 -30.47 24.53
CA ASN A 152 -0.61 -29.48 24.09
C ASN A 152 -1.10 -28.02 24.26
N SER A 153 -1.79 -27.75 25.37
CA SER A 153 -2.40 -26.45 25.69
C SER A 153 -1.54 -25.66 26.67
N GLU A 154 -1.62 -24.33 26.64
CA GLU A 154 -1.27 -23.49 27.80
C GLU A 154 -2.36 -23.54 28.87
N ALA A 155 -2.14 -22.87 30.01
CA ALA A 155 -3.05 -22.93 31.14
C ALA A 155 -3.09 -21.63 31.96
N THR A 156 -4.28 -21.33 32.47
CA THR A 156 -4.55 -20.26 33.45
C THR A 156 -5.08 -20.89 34.74
N VAL A 157 -4.43 -20.62 35.87
CA VAL A 157 -4.80 -21.24 37.15
C VAL A 157 -5.40 -20.23 38.12
N VAL A 158 -6.63 -20.51 38.56
CA VAL A 158 -7.40 -19.64 39.46
C VAL A 158 -7.18 -20.07 40.90
N VAL A 159 -6.78 -19.12 41.76
CA VAL A 159 -6.62 -19.35 43.20
C VAL A 159 -7.81 -18.84 44.01
N ASN A 160 -8.12 -19.52 45.11
CA ASN A 160 -9.23 -19.20 46.00
C ASN A 160 -8.95 -17.91 46.81
N TYR A 161 -9.35 -16.76 46.27
CA TYR A 161 -9.26 -15.46 46.95
C TYR A 161 -10.11 -15.42 48.23
N PHE A 162 -11.38 -15.85 48.14
CA PHE A 162 -12.37 -15.63 49.19
C PHE A 162 -12.06 -16.31 50.53
N TYR A 163 -11.14 -17.28 50.59
CA TYR A 163 -10.62 -17.79 51.87
C TYR A 163 -10.01 -16.67 52.75
N ALA A 164 -9.48 -15.58 52.19
CA ALA A 164 -9.06 -14.39 52.93
C ALA A 164 -10.22 -13.71 53.71
N ARG A 165 -11.45 -13.84 53.18
CA ARG A 165 -12.68 -13.25 53.70
C ARG A 165 -13.36 -14.21 54.69
N TYR A 166 -13.59 -15.47 54.30
CA TYR A 166 -14.34 -16.45 55.11
C TYR A 166 -13.50 -17.38 56.01
N GLY A 167 -12.17 -17.40 55.88
CA GLY A 167 -11.31 -18.23 56.72
C GLY A 167 -11.34 -17.84 58.20
N ILE A 168 -10.83 -18.72 59.08
CA ILE A 168 -10.65 -18.43 60.51
C ILE A 168 -9.18 -18.68 60.90
N THR A 169 -8.57 -17.67 61.52
CA THR A 169 -7.20 -17.71 62.05
C THR A 169 -7.20 -17.52 63.56
N SER A 170 -6.24 -18.11 64.27
CA SER A 170 -6.07 -17.95 65.72
C SER A 170 -5.90 -16.50 66.20
N GLU A 171 -5.45 -15.60 65.32
CA GLU A 171 -5.32 -14.16 65.61
C GLU A 171 -6.59 -13.34 65.36
N GLY A 172 -7.55 -13.88 64.61
CA GLY A 172 -8.83 -13.23 64.25
C GLY A 172 -8.76 -11.99 63.34
N THR A 173 -7.58 -11.46 62.99
CA THR A 173 -7.42 -10.24 62.18
C THR A 173 -7.67 -10.48 60.68
N ARG A 174 -8.00 -9.42 59.90
CA ARG A 174 -8.06 -9.52 58.42
C ARG A 174 -6.69 -9.91 57.86
N SER A 175 -5.64 -9.20 58.24
CA SER A 175 -4.28 -9.43 57.73
C SER A 175 -3.78 -10.87 57.94
N ALA A 176 -4.10 -11.50 59.08
CA ALA A 176 -3.75 -12.91 59.31
C ALA A 176 -4.48 -13.85 58.34
N ARG A 177 -5.77 -13.62 58.05
CA ARG A 177 -6.53 -14.43 57.07
C ARG A 177 -6.04 -14.22 55.64
N VAL A 178 -5.77 -12.97 55.26
CA VAL A 178 -5.23 -12.61 53.94
C VAL A 178 -3.88 -13.28 53.72
N GLN A 179 -2.97 -13.22 54.70
CA GLN A 179 -1.70 -13.92 54.63
C GLN A 179 -1.88 -15.44 54.53
N GLN A 180 -2.76 -16.04 55.34
CA GLN A 180 -2.99 -17.48 55.26
C GLN A 180 -3.54 -17.92 53.90
N ALA A 181 -4.40 -17.11 53.27
CA ALA A 181 -4.92 -17.39 51.93
C ALA A 181 -3.86 -17.18 50.83
N ALA A 182 -3.03 -16.14 50.95
CA ALA A 182 -1.86 -15.93 50.10
C ALA A 182 -0.84 -17.09 50.21
N ASP A 183 -0.64 -17.65 51.41
CA ASP A 183 0.23 -18.81 51.64
C ASP A 183 -0.33 -20.08 50.95
N TYR A 184 -1.65 -20.28 50.94
CA TYR A 184 -2.29 -21.35 50.16
C TYR A 184 -2.12 -21.14 48.64
N ALA A 185 -2.31 -19.92 48.14
CA ALA A 185 -2.10 -19.59 46.73
C ALA A 185 -0.63 -19.81 46.29
N ALA A 186 0.33 -19.37 47.11
CA ALA A 186 1.76 -19.65 46.93
C ALA A 186 2.07 -21.17 47.01
N GLY A 187 1.35 -21.91 47.86
CA GLY A 187 1.36 -23.36 47.87
C GLY A 187 0.94 -23.97 46.53
N PHE A 188 -0.11 -23.43 45.89
CA PHE A 188 -0.61 -23.92 44.60
C PHE A 188 0.42 -23.70 43.49
N VAL A 189 1.06 -22.52 43.46
CA VAL A 189 2.20 -22.23 42.57
C VAL A 189 3.32 -23.24 42.78
N ARG A 190 3.68 -23.53 44.05
CA ARG A 190 4.70 -24.55 44.37
C ARG A 190 4.29 -25.93 43.83
N LYS A 191 3.05 -26.33 44.07
CA LYS A 191 2.55 -27.64 43.65
C LYS A 191 2.56 -27.83 42.13
N LEU A 192 2.15 -26.82 41.36
CA LEU A 192 2.12 -26.92 39.91
C LEU A 192 3.51 -26.68 39.28
N ASN A 193 4.18 -25.58 39.58
CA ASN A 193 5.41 -25.21 38.87
C ASN A 193 6.68 -25.84 39.46
N ILE A 194 6.74 -26.09 40.77
CA ILE A 194 7.93 -26.64 41.43
C ILE A 194 7.84 -28.17 41.59
N ASP A 195 6.74 -28.69 42.15
CA ASP A 195 6.62 -30.13 42.45
C ASP A 195 6.26 -30.96 41.20
N LEU A 196 5.41 -30.42 40.31
CA LEU A 196 4.93 -31.10 39.10
C LEU A 196 5.59 -30.59 37.80
N ASN A 197 6.40 -29.51 37.86
CA ASN A 197 7.06 -28.89 36.71
C ASN A 197 6.08 -28.60 35.54
N ALA A 198 4.90 -28.06 35.87
CA ALA A 198 3.80 -27.86 34.92
C ALA A 198 3.95 -26.61 34.02
N ASN A 199 4.90 -25.72 34.34
CA ASN A 199 5.18 -24.48 33.60
C ASN A 199 3.91 -23.62 33.38
N ILE A 200 3.12 -23.42 34.43
CA ILE A 200 1.93 -22.56 34.40
C ILE A 200 2.37 -21.11 34.41
N LYS A 201 2.22 -20.44 33.26
CA LYS A 201 2.55 -19.02 33.09
C LYS A 201 1.51 -18.10 33.71
N TYR A 202 0.22 -18.37 33.48
CA TYR A 202 -0.88 -17.44 33.79
C TYR A 202 -1.65 -17.86 35.04
N TRP A 203 -1.91 -16.90 35.92
CA TRP A 203 -2.61 -17.10 37.19
C TRP A 203 -3.64 -16.00 37.41
N GLU A 204 -4.76 -16.35 38.06
CA GLU A 204 -5.89 -15.47 38.33
C GLU A 204 -6.23 -15.54 39.83
N ILE A 205 -6.43 -14.40 40.49
CA ILE A 205 -6.73 -14.35 41.93
C ILE A 205 -8.23 -14.14 42.14
N GLY A 206 -8.93 -15.23 42.46
CA GLY A 206 -10.39 -15.29 42.61
C GLY A 206 -11.14 -15.32 41.28
N ASN A 207 -12.45 -15.57 41.32
CA ASN A 207 -13.37 -15.56 40.18
C ASN A 207 -14.55 -14.62 40.47
N GLU A 208 -14.88 -13.70 39.56
CA GLU A 208 -16.02 -12.77 39.70
C GLU A 208 -16.10 -12.10 41.09
N CYS A 209 -14.97 -11.62 41.64
CA CYS A 209 -14.89 -11.15 43.04
C CYS A 209 -15.87 -10.01 43.41
N TYR A 210 -16.41 -9.33 42.41
CA TYR A 210 -17.44 -8.29 42.49
C TYR A 210 -18.89 -8.83 42.56
N GLY A 211 -19.09 -10.13 42.31
CA GLY A 211 -20.40 -10.73 42.08
C GLY A 211 -21.11 -11.14 43.36
N GLY A 212 -22.32 -10.61 43.60
CA GLY A 212 -23.17 -10.97 44.75
C GLY A 212 -23.69 -12.42 44.78
N TRP A 213 -23.25 -13.26 43.85
CA TRP A 213 -23.52 -14.70 43.76
C TRP A 213 -22.33 -15.57 44.22
N GLU A 214 -21.17 -14.97 44.51
CA GLU A 214 -19.97 -15.71 44.90
C GLU A 214 -19.88 -15.93 46.42
N GLU A 215 -19.50 -17.16 46.80
CA GLU A 215 -19.37 -17.62 48.20
C GLU A 215 -18.18 -16.94 48.88
N GLY A 216 -18.43 -15.76 49.45
CA GLY A 216 -17.40 -14.89 50.03
C GLY A 216 -17.59 -13.39 49.75
N TYR A 217 -18.46 -13.05 48.80
CA TYR A 217 -18.76 -11.67 48.45
C TYR A 217 -19.26 -10.87 49.65
N GLU A 218 -20.26 -11.39 50.37
CA GLU A 218 -20.80 -10.79 51.61
C GLU A 218 -20.53 -11.71 52.80
N ILE A 219 -19.79 -11.23 53.80
CA ILE A 219 -19.52 -11.95 55.06
C ILE A 219 -19.94 -11.07 56.23
N ASP A 220 -20.78 -11.60 57.14
CA ASP A 220 -21.29 -10.90 58.32
C ASP A 220 -21.93 -9.52 58.00
N GLY A 221 -22.57 -9.37 56.84
CA GLY A 221 -23.17 -8.12 56.37
C GLY A 221 -22.20 -7.11 55.73
N VAL A 222 -20.95 -7.52 55.46
CA VAL A 222 -19.92 -6.69 54.81
C VAL A 222 -19.62 -7.23 53.41
N ILE A 223 -19.92 -6.43 52.39
CA ILE A 223 -19.60 -6.73 50.98
C ILE A 223 -18.12 -6.49 50.67
N THR A 224 -17.59 -7.16 49.65
CA THR A 224 -16.23 -6.94 49.13
C THR A 224 -16.22 -5.68 48.27
N THR A 225 -15.14 -4.90 48.30
CA THR A 225 -14.96 -3.71 47.43
C THR A 225 -13.73 -3.87 46.55
N GLY A 226 -13.67 -3.15 45.42
CA GLY A 226 -12.53 -3.18 44.50
C GLY A 226 -11.21 -2.85 45.21
N LYS A 227 -11.22 -1.83 46.08
CA LYS A 227 -10.09 -1.51 46.97
C LYS A 227 -9.71 -2.65 47.93
N GLU A 228 -10.67 -3.28 48.60
CA GLU A 228 -10.37 -4.37 49.56
C GLU A 228 -9.74 -5.57 48.84
N TYR A 229 -10.28 -5.94 47.67
CA TYR A 229 -9.71 -6.96 46.80
C TYR A 229 -8.32 -6.55 46.29
N GLY A 230 -8.11 -5.29 45.89
CA GLY A 230 -6.82 -4.78 45.41
C GLY A 230 -5.72 -4.81 46.48
N GLU A 231 -6.03 -4.40 47.71
CA GLU A 231 -5.12 -4.50 48.87
C GLU A 231 -4.70 -5.96 49.11
N ASP A 232 -5.64 -6.91 49.05
CA ASP A 232 -5.36 -8.33 49.26
C ASP A 232 -4.61 -8.97 48.07
N PHE A 233 -4.96 -8.57 46.84
CA PHE A 233 -4.35 -9.03 45.58
C PHE A 233 -2.84 -8.82 45.59
N CYS A 234 -2.38 -7.67 46.11
CA CYS A 234 -0.95 -7.37 46.24
C CYS A 234 -0.24 -8.38 47.16
N VAL A 235 -0.84 -8.75 48.30
CA VAL A 235 -0.29 -9.75 49.24
C VAL A 235 -0.24 -11.15 48.60
N PHE A 236 -1.30 -11.56 47.91
CA PHE A 236 -1.32 -12.83 47.16
C PHE A 236 -0.24 -12.85 46.08
N THR A 237 -0.13 -11.79 45.29
CA THR A 237 0.83 -11.67 44.19
C THR A 237 2.27 -11.74 44.69
N GLU A 238 2.60 -11.05 45.79
CA GLU A 238 3.92 -11.12 46.41
C GLU A 238 4.23 -12.52 46.93
N ALA A 239 3.29 -13.19 47.61
CA ALA A 239 3.48 -14.55 48.11
C ALA A 239 3.65 -15.57 46.97
N MET A 240 2.88 -15.45 45.90
CA MET A 240 2.94 -16.31 44.71
C MET A 240 4.24 -16.13 43.92
N LYS A 241 4.62 -14.88 43.61
CA LYS A 241 5.87 -14.56 42.89
C LYS A 241 7.13 -14.84 43.73
N ALA A 242 7.02 -14.90 45.07
CA ALA A 242 8.11 -15.38 45.93
C ALA A 242 8.40 -16.88 45.79
N VAL A 243 7.48 -17.67 45.23
CA VAL A 243 7.68 -19.09 44.91
C VAL A 243 8.20 -19.26 43.49
N ASP A 244 7.58 -18.59 42.52
CA ASP A 244 8.00 -18.59 41.12
C ASP A 244 7.90 -17.17 40.54
N PRO A 245 9.03 -16.44 40.41
CA PRO A 245 9.04 -15.09 39.89
C PRO A 245 8.69 -14.95 38.39
N SER A 246 8.55 -16.07 37.66
CA SER A 246 8.29 -16.05 36.21
C SER A 246 6.80 -15.94 35.86
N ILE A 247 5.91 -16.22 36.82
CA ILE A 247 4.45 -16.22 36.60
C ILE A 247 3.89 -14.83 36.33
N LYS A 248 2.78 -14.80 35.61
CA LYS A 248 1.94 -13.63 35.33
C LYS A 248 0.64 -13.75 36.11
N VAL A 249 0.27 -12.70 36.82
CA VAL A 249 -0.88 -12.69 37.75
C VAL A 249 -1.89 -11.62 37.31
N GLY A 250 -3.10 -12.06 37.01
CA GLY A 250 -4.19 -11.23 36.49
C GLY A 250 -5.19 -10.81 37.56
N ALA A 251 -5.56 -9.53 37.57
CA ALA A 251 -6.54 -8.95 38.49
C ALA A 251 -7.97 -8.96 37.89
N VAL A 252 -8.96 -9.40 38.67
CA VAL A 252 -10.35 -9.51 38.22
C VAL A 252 -11.05 -8.14 38.22
N VAL A 253 -11.36 -7.65 37.03
CA VAL A 253 -12.06 -6.39 36.76
C VAL A 253 -13.51 -6.64 36.36
N THR A 254 -14.38 -5.64 36.57
CA THR A 254 -15.70 -5.62 35.94
C THR A 254 -15.56 -5.16 34.49
N ARG A 255 -16.57 -5.41 33.66
CA ARG A 255 -16.58 -5.03 32.24
C ARG A 255 -17.01 -3.56 31.97
N GLU A 256 -17.33 -2.82 33.02
CA GLU A 256 -17.93 -1.48 32.99
C GLU A 256 -16.98 -0.46 33.65
N ASP A 257 -17.21 0.84 33.44
CA ASP A 257 -16.51 1.91 34.16
C ASP A 257 -17.24 2.23 35.48
N ASP A 258 -16.83 1.61 36.58
CA ASP A 258 -17.60 1.58 37.84
C ASP A 258 -16.78 1.74 39.14
N ASP A 259 -17.46 1.72 40.28
CA ASP A 259 -16.88 1.80 41.63
C ASP A 259 -15.92 0.63 41.95
N TRP A 260 -16.03 -0.53 41.29
CA TRP A 260 -15.09 -1.64 41.46
C TRP A 260 -13.78 -1.32 40.76
N ASN A 261 -13.82 -1.06 39.45
CA ASN A 261 -12.64 -0.79 38.64
C ASN A 261 -11.89 0.47 39.09
N SER A 262 -12.63 1.56 39.37
CA SER A 262 -12.06 2.83 39.84
C SER A 262 -11.39 2.77 41.20
N THR A 263 -11.75 1.80 42.06
CA THR A 263 -11.11 1.61 43.37
C THR A 263 -10.12 0.45 43.42
N LEU A 264 -10.18 -0.49 42.47
CA LEU A 264 -9.24 -1.60 42.30
C LEU A 264 -7.95 -1.18 41.59
N LEU A 265 -8.07 -0.58 40.40
CA LEU A 265 -6.93 -0.30 39.52
C LEU A 265 -5.82 0.55 40.19
N PRO A 266 -6.12 1.58 41.01
CA PRO A 266 -5.08 2.33 41.73
C PRO A 266 -4.23 1.47 42.68
N GLU A 267 -4.80 0.41 43.26
CA GLU A 267 -4.10 -0.46 44.23
C GLU A 267 -3.22 -1.49 43.51
N VAL A 268 -3.70 -2.10 42.42
CA VAL A 268 -3.02 -3.22 41.74
C VAL A 268 -2.04 -2.81 40.62
N GLN A 269 -1.99 -1.53 40.25
CA GLN A 269 -1.26 -1.03 39.08
C GLN A 269 0.25 -1.34 39.02
N ASN A 270 0.88 -1.74 40.14
CA ASN A 270 2.30 -2.12 40.22
C ASN A 270 2.53 -3.60 40.54
N HIS A 271 1.46 -4.40 40.67
CA HIS A 271 1.51 -5.81 41.08
C HIS A 271 0.93 -6.74 40.01
N ALA A 272 -0.18 -6.35 39.38
CA ALA A 272 -0.82 -7.10 38.31
C ALA A 272 0.05 -7.10 37.03
N ASP A 273 0.01 -8.21 36.29
CA ASP A 273 0.62 -8.31 34.95
C ASP A 273 -0.40 -8.15 33.82
N PHE A 274 -1.68 -8.41 34.08
CA PHE A 274 -2.80 -8.26 33.12
C PHE A 274 -4.14 -8.06 33.83
N LEU A 275 -5.16 -7.67 33.07
CA LEU A 275 -6.54 -7.57 33.55
C LEU A 275 -7.36 -8.79 33.10
N VAL A 276 -8.21 -9.28 34.00
CA VAL A 276 -9.10 -10.42 33.77
C VAL A 276 -10.54 -9.95 33.77
N VAL A 277 -11.23 -10.12 32.64
CA VAL A 277 -12.64 -9.76 32.47
C VAL A 277 -13.48 -10.98 32.12
N HIS A 278 -14.66 -11.11 32.73
CA HIS A 278 -15.65 -12.11 32.38
C HIS A 278 -16.81 -11.42 31.66
N ASN A 279 -17.25 -11.94 30.50
CA ASN A 279 -18.34 -11.34 29.74
C ASN A 279 -19.44 -12.36 29.37
N TYR A 280 -20.59 -12.20 30.01
CA TYR A 280 -21.80 -12.96 29.74
C TYR A 280 -22.79 -12.11 28.96
N PHE A 281 -22.57 -12.09 27.66
CA PHE A 281 -23.17 -11.19 26.66
C PHE A 281 -24.70 -11.03 26.70
N THR A 282 -25.43 -12.03 27.19
CA THR A 282 -26.90 -12.02 27.32
C THR A 282 -27.35 -12.73 28.60
N SER A 283 -28.42 -12.25 29.24
CA SER A 283 -29.06 -13.02 30.32
C SER A 283 -29.94 -14.17 29.80
N VAL A 284 -30.24 -15.16 30.64
CA VAL A 284 -31.13 -16.29 30.29
C VAL A 284 -32.53 -15.82 29.86
N LYS A 285 -32.98 -14.65 30.32
CA LYS A 285 -34.30 -14.07 29.97
C LYS A 285 -34.31 -13.39 28.60
N GLU A 286 -33.15 -12.96 28.12
CA GLU A 286 -32.97 -12.20 26.87
C GLU A 286 -32.37 -13.06 25.76
N ALA A 287 -32.29 -14.37 25.97
CA ALA A 287 -31.63 -15.36 25.11
C ALA A 287 -32.37 -15.67 23.79
N THR A 288 -32.62 -14.65 22.97
CA THR A 288 -33.07 -14.81 21.58
C THR A 288 -31.87 -14.90 20.64
N ALA A 289 -32.08 -15.44 19.43
CA ALA A 289 -31.04 -15.48 18.40
C ALA A 289 -30.54 -14.07 18.04
N GLU A 290 -31.48 -13.13 17.89
CA GLU A 290 -31.23 -11.72 17.59
C GLU A 290 -30.37 -11.06 18.68
N ASN A 291 -30.74 -11.18 19.95
CA ASN A 291 -30.01 -10.56 21.06
C ASN A 291 -28.60 -11.14 21.21
N ILE A 292 -28.42 -12.46 21.04
CA ILE A 292 -27.10 -13.08 21.14
C ILE A 292 -26.20 -12.65 19.98
N LEU A 293 -26.69 -12.66 18.74
CA LEU A 293 -25.88 -12.22 17.59
C LEU A 293 -25.64 -10.70 17.59
N GLY A 294 -26.60 -9.91 18.09
CA GLY A 294 -26.50 -8.47 18.28
C GLY A 294 -25.63 -8.05 19.48
N SER A 295 -25.34 -8.97 20.41
CA SER A 295 -24.49 -8.68 21.58
C SER A 295 -22.98 -8.71 21.29
N VAL A 296 -22.54 -9.34 20.19
CA VAL A 296 -21.12 -9.52 19.84
C VAL A 296 -20.29 -8.21 19.86
N PRO A 297 -20.77 -7.04 19.40
CA PRO A 297 -20.03 -5.77 19.50
C PRO A 297 -19.59 -5.38 20.93
N GLN A 298 -20.16 -6.00 21.97
CA GLN A 298 -19.67 -5.85 23.34
C GLN A 298 -18.21 -6.30 23.53
N VAL A 299 -17.63 -7.10 22.61
CA VAL A 299 -16.18 -7.42 22.65
C VAL A 299 -15.36 -6.13 22.54
N GLU A 300 -15.63 -5.32 21.52
CA GLU A 300 -14.93 -4.05 21.29
C GLU A 300 -15.20 -3.04 22.39
N SER A 301 -16.48 -2.88 22.78
CA SER A 301 -16.86 -1.88 23.77
C SER A 301 -16.29 -2.18 25.16
N VAL A 302 -16.30 -3.44 25.60
CA VAL A 302 -15.70 -3.85 26.88
C VAL A 302 -14.19 -3.66 26.87
N HIS A 303 -13.50 -4.04 25.79
CA HIS A 303 -12.07 -3.80 25.67
C HIS A 303 -11.75 -2.30 25.77
N THR A 304 -12.47 -1.48 25.00
CA THR A 304 -12.30 -0.02 24.98
C THR A 304 -12.57 0.61 26.35
N THR A 305 -13.60 0.16 27.06
CA THR A 305 -13.89 0.58 28.44
C THR A 305 -12.74 0.25 29.38
N LEU A 306 -12.21 -0.97 29.35
CA LEU A 306 -11.10 -1.36 30.23
C LEU A 306 -9.84 -0.52 29.96
N LEU A 307 -9.50 -0.26 28.70
CA LEU A 307 -8.40 0.62 28.32
C LEU A 307 -8.61 2.06 28.84
N ASN A 308 -9.85 2.59 28.77
CA ASN A 308 -10.20 3.88 29.37
C ASN A 308 -10.03 3.85 30.90
N CYS A 309 -10.46 2.79 31.60
CA CYS A 309 -10.29 2.65 33.05
C CYS A 309 -8.81 2.64 33.45
N VAL A 310 -7.92 2.01 32.67
CA VAL A 310 -6.46 2.06 32.92
C VAL A 310 -5.93 3.49 32.80
N GLU A 311 -6.30 4.21 31.74
CA GLU A 311 -5.92 5.62 31.52
C GLU A 311 -6.47 6.58 32.59
N ASN A 312 -7.68 6.29 33.09
CA ASN A 312 -8.37 7.13 34.08
C ASN A 312 -7.90 6.91 35.54
N TYR A 313 -7.50 5.69 35.90
CA TYR A 313 -7.30 5.29 37.31
C TYR A 313 -5.89 4.82 37.67
N THR A 314 -4.95 4.79 36.72
CA THR A 314 -3.56 4.40 36.98
C THR A 314 -2.58 5.48 36.50
N ASP A 315 -1.30 5.35 36.87
CA ASP A 315 -0.22 6.17 36.29
C ASP A 315 0.37 5.59 34.99
N LYS A 316 -0.31 4.59 34.40
CA LYS A 316 0.13 3.83 33.23
C LYS A 316 -0.45 4.38 31.93
N THR A 317 0.10 3.93 30.79
CA THR A 317 -0.53 4.20 29.50
C THR A 317 -1.82 3.39 29.35
N ARG A 318 -2.76 3.92 28.56
CA ARG A 318 -4.05 3.30 28.20
C ARG A 318 -3.96 1.81 27.86
N ASP A 319 -2.87 1.39 27.21
CA ASP A 319 -2.61 0.06 26.66
C ASP A 319 -1.56 -0.75 27.44
N TYR A 320 -1.25 -0.35 28.68
CA TYR A 320 -0.18 -0.94 29.49
C TYR A 320 -0.48 -2.39 29.92
N PHE A 321 -1.72 -2.66 30.33
CA PHE A 321 -2.15 -4.01 30.71
C PHE A 321 -2.77 -4.74 29.52
N PRO A 322 -2.26 -5.93 29.16
CA PRO A 322 -3.03 -6.86 28.33
C PRO A 322 -4.36 -7.24 29.00
N VAL A 323 -5.37 -7.53 28.20
CA VAL A 323 -6.69 -7.97 28.68
C VAL A 323 -6.91 -9.44 28.32
N ALA A 324 -7.31 -10.25 29.29
CA ALA A 324 -7.69 -11.65 29.12
C ALA A 324 -9.19 -11.82 29.41
N MET A 325 -9.94 -12.35 28.44
CA MET A 325 -11.34 -12.73 28.63
C MET A 325 -11.43 -14.19 29.05
N THR A 326 -11.16 -14.46 30.33
CA THR A 326 -11.00 -15.83 30.87
C THR A 326 -12.33 -16.53 31.16
N GLU A 327 -13.47 -15.84 31.03
CA GLU A 327 -14.79 -16.46 30.90
C GLU A 327 -15.66 -15.70 29.90
N PHE A 328 -16.15 -16.38 28.86
CA PHE A 328 -17.32 -15.91 28.09
C PHE A 328 -18.33 -17.02 27.82
N ASN A 329 -19.61 -16.66 27.65
CA ASN A 329 -20.63 -17.58 27.14
C ASN A 329 -21.87 -16.83 26.61
N SER A 330 -22.61 -17.48 25.72
CA SER A 330 -24.04 -17.19 25.53
C SER A 330 -24.85 -17.88 26.64
N ARG A 331 -26.11 -17.49 26.86
CA ARG A 331 -26.99 -18.14 27.87
C ARG A 331 -28.33 -18.49 27.23
N GLY A 332 -29.06 -19.48 27.78
CA GLY A 332 -30.42 -19.82 27.37
C GLY A 332 -30.55 -20.86 26.25
N PRO A 333 -31.79 -21.19 25.83
CA PRO A 333 -32.11 -22.41 25.08
C PRO A 333 -31.52 -22.47 23.66
N VAL A 334 -31.18 -21.32 23.06
CA VAL A 334 -30.52 -21.25 21.75
C VAL A 334 -29.01 -21.52 21.81
N ASN A 335 -28.40 -21.67 23.00
CA ASN A 335 -26.97 -22.01 23.17
C ASN A 335 -26.61 -23.35 22.47
N CYS A 336 -27.57 -24.27 22.33
CA CYS A 336 -27.40 -25.55 21.60
C CYS A 336 -27.90 -25.54 20.14
N THR A 337 -27.90 -24.37 19.50
CA THR A 337 -28.31 -24.18 18.09
C THR A 337 -27.18 -23.54 17.26
N MET A 338 -27.41 -23.35 15.96
CA MET A 338 -26.46 -22.65 15.07
C MET A 338 -26.13 -21.22 15.53
N VAL A 339 -27.03 -20.56 16.26
CA VAL A 339 -26.80 -19.23 16.89
C VAL A 339 -25.49 -19.22 17.66
N ASN A 340 -25.23 -20.25 18.47
CA ASN A 340 -24.03 -20.28 19.31
C ASN A 340 -22.77 -20.61 18.51
N GLY A 341 -22.87 -21.39 17.43
CA GLY A 341 -21.76 -21.64 16.52
C GLY A 341 -21.30 -20.35 15.81
N ILE A 342 -22.26 -19.55 15.34
CA ILE A 342 -22.00 -18.22 14.76
C ILE A 342 -21.46 -17.26 15.82
N PHE A 343 -22.11 -17.17 16.99
CA PHE A 343 -21.71 -16.31 18.10
C PHE A 343 -20.27 -16.59 18.56
N VAL A 344 -19.92 -17.83 18.85
CA VAL A 344 -18.56 -18.21 19.28
C VAL A 344 -17.54 -17.88 18.18
N THR A 345 -17.84 -18.17 16.90
CA THR A 345 -16.96 -17.77 15.78
C THR A 345 -16.69 -16.27 15.81
N ARG A 346 -17.72 -15.44 15.93
CA ARG A 346 -17.56 -13.98 15.93
C ARG A 346 -16.86 -13.46 17.18
N VAL A 347 -17.14 -14.00 18.38
CA VAL A 347 -16.45 -13.59 19.61
C VAL A 347 -14.95 -13.89 19.53
N LEU A 348 -14.56 -15.07 19.00
CA LEU A 348 -13.15 -15.40 18.77
C LEU A 348 -12.49 -14.41 17.78
N ALA A 349 -13.18 -14.11 16.67
CA ALA A 349 -12.67 -13.21 15.64
C ALA A 349 -12.53 -11.76 16.13
N GLU A 350 -13.56 -11.19 16.74
CA GLU A 350 -13.52 -9.82 17.29
C GLU A 350 -12.48 -9.71 18.42
N ALA A 351 -12.30 -10.74 19.25
CA ALA A 351 -11.33 -10.67 20.33
C ALA A 351 -9.87 -10.65 19.81
N ILE A 352 -9.57 -11.40 18.74
CA ILE A 352 -8.31 -11.28 18.00
C ILE A 352 -8.18 -9.87 17.40
N LYS A 353 -9.23 -9.40 16.69
CA LYS A 353 -9.25 -8.09 16.03
C LYS A 353 -8.97 -6.93 16.99
N HIS A 354 -9.50 -7.00 18.21
CA HIS A 354 -9.35 -5.96 19.23
C HIS A 354 -8.17 -6.16 20.21
N GLY A 355 -7.38 -7.24 20.06
CA GLY A 355 -6.10 -7.41 20.76
C GLY A 355 -6.19 -7.99 22.18
N TYR A 356 -7.20 -8.84 22.45
CA TYR A 356 -7.22 -9.63 23.69
C TYR A 356 -6.04 -10.62 23.72
N GLY A 357 -5.36 -10.78 24.86
CA GLY A 357 -4.26 -11.75 24.98
C GLY A 357 -4.72 -13.20 25.15
N MET A 358 -5.98 -13.40 25.57
CA MET A 358 -6.56 -14.72 25.88
C MET A 358 -8.09 -14.67 25.85
N VAL A 359 -8.71 -15.77 25.40
CA VAL A 359 -10.17 -15.90 25.28
C VAL A 359 -10.59 -17.33 25.61
N ASP A 360 -11.21 -17.53 26.77
CA ASP A 360 -11.61 -18.85 27.25
C ASP A 360 -13.15 -19.02 27.37
N LEU A 361 -13.72 -20.01 26.68
CA LEU A 361 -15.15 -20.36 26.80
C LEU A 361 -15.45 -20.91 28.20
N TRP A 362 -16.51 -20.39 28.83
CA TRP A 362 -16.85 -20.58 30.25
C TRP A 362 -16.77 -22.01 30.80
N VAL A 363 -17.11 -23.03 29.99
CA VAL A 363 -16.90 -24.41 30.39
C VAL A 363 -16.73 -25.33 29.20
N SER A 364 -15.87 -26.33 29.35
CA SER A 364 -15.72 -27.41 28.41
C SER A 364 -16.91 -28.38 28.52
N GLU A 365 -16.99 -29.18 29.58
CA GLU A 365 -18.03 -30.23 29.68
C GLU A 365 -19.10 -29.87 30.70
N TRP A 366 -20.38 -29.89 30.28
CA TRP A 366 -21.50 -29.66 31.20
C TRP A 366 -22.67 -30.61 31.01
N LYS A 367 -23.48 -30.77 32.06
CA LYS A 367 -24.71 -31.56 32.03
C LYS A 367 -25.81 -30.81 31.26
N TRP A 368 -26.57 -31.55 30.46
CA TRP A 368 -27.80 -31.11 29.80
C TRP A 368 -28.87 -30.72 30.83
N SER A 369 -29.48 -29.55 30.66
CA SER A 369 -30.60 -29.08 31.47
C SER A 369 -31.91 -29.31 30.74
N GLU A 370 -32.73 -30.26 31.17
CA GLU A 370 -34.08 -30.46 30.63
C GLU A 370 -34.97 -29.20 30.82
N THR A 371 -34.87 -28.56 31.99
CA THR A 371 -35.68 -27.39 32.36
C THR A 371 -35.34 -26.14 31.56
N ALA A 372 -34.06 -25.90 31.29
CA ALA A 372 -33.61 -24.73 30.52
C ALA A 372 -33.41 -25.04 29.02
N GLN A 373 -33.51 -26.31 28.62
CA GLN A 373 -33.18 -26.83 27.29
C GLN A 373 -31.83 -26.35 26.75
N GLU A 374 -30.83 -26.26 27.63
CA GLU A 374 -29.47 -25.82 27.29
C GLU A 374 -28.42 -26.85 27.78
N CYS A 375 -27.31 -26.92 27.05
CA CYS A 375 -26.00 -27.20 27.62
C CYS A 375 -25.18 -25.92 27.49
N LYS A 376 -24.22 -25.71 28.42
CA LYS A 376 -23.39 -24.50 28.49
C LYS A 376 -21.97 -24.70 27.96
N GLY A 377 -21.60 -25.93 27.58
CA GLY A 377 -20.26 -26.29 27.15
C GLY A 377 -20.20 -26.82 25.73
N PHE A 378 -18.99 -26.88 25.17
CA PHE A 378 -18.74 -27.43 23.83
C PHE A 378 -19.00 -28.95 23.71
N LEU A 379 -19.04 -29.69 24.84
CA LEU A 379 -19.53 -31.08 24.94
C LEU A 379 -20.59 -31.19 26.04
N ALA A 380 -21.60 -32.06 25.84
CA ALA A 380 -22.73 -32.21 26.77
C ALA A 380 -22.92 -33.65 27.29
N LYS A 381 -23.30 -33.82 28.56
CA LYS A 381 -23.67 -35.11 29.19
C LYS A 381 -25.16 -35.16 29.55
N ASP A 382 -25.76 -36.34 29.58
CA ASP A 382 -27.15 -36.62 29.97
C ASP A 382 -28.20 -35.96 29.04
N ASP A 383 -27.86 -35.74 27.76
CA ASP A 383 -28.81 -35.27 26.74
C ASP A 383 -29.64 -36.48 26.22
N PRO A 384 -30.98 -36.51 26.39
CA PRO A 384 -31.80 -37.63 25.95
C PRO A 384 -31.85 -37.82 24.41
N ALA A 385 -31.35 -36.86 23.63
CA ALA A 385 -31.37 -36.90 22.17
C ALA A 385 -30.01 -37.25 21.52
N GLN A 386 -28.92 -37.35 22.28
CA GLN A 386 -27.56 -37.53 21.76
C GLN A 386 -26.72 -38.43 22.69
N ALA A 387 -25.59 -38.94 22.20
CA ALA A 387 -24.64 -39.66 23.07
C ALA A 387 -23.93 -38.69 24.02
N ASP A 388 -23.55 -39.18 25.20
CA ASP A 388 -22.73 -38.44 26.16
C ASP A 388 -21.44 -37.94 25.51
N TYR A 389 -21.13 -36.66 25.76
CA TYR A 389 -19.96 -35.93 25.24
C TYR A 389 -19.92 -35.76 23.72
N THR A 390 -21.07 -35.84 23.02
CA THR A 390 -21.16 -35.46 21.60
C THR A 390 -20.87 -33.96 21.41
N PRO A 391 -19.98 -33.57 20.46
CA PRO A 391 -19.67 -32.17 20.16
C PRO A 391 -20.88 -31.31 19.78
N ARG A 392 -20.89 -30.08 20.28
CA ARG A 392 -21.95 -29.07 20.06
C ARG A 392 -21.52 -28.01 19.05
N GLN A 393 -22.44 -27.13 18.68
CA GLN A 393 -22.18 -26.05 17.71
C GLN A 393 -21.02 -25.14 18.13
N SER A 394 -20.79 -24.96 19.43
CA SER A 394 -19.64 -24.24 19.99
C SER A 394 -18.30 -24.97 19.90
N TYR A 395 -18.27 -26.27 19.58
CA TYR A 395 -17.03 -27.03 19.27
C TYR A 395 -16.49 -26.71 17.87
N VAL A 396 -17.41 -26.46 16.92
CA VAL A 396 -17.09 -26.35 15.49
C VAL A 396 -16.12 -25.20 15.17
N PRO A 397 -16.24 -23.99 15.77
CA PRO A 397 -15.28 -22.91 15.54
C PRO A 397 -13.86 -23.32 15.95
N TYR A 398 -13.66 -23.90 17.13
CA TYR A 398 -12.33 -24.39 17.55
C TYR A 398 -11.77 -25.44 16.58
N GLN A 399 -12.61 -26.40 16.15
CA GLN A 399 -12.22 -27.46 15.23
C GLN A 399 -11.74 -26.99 13.85
N TYR A 400 -12.27 -25.88 13.32
CA TYR A 400 -11.96 -25.44 11.94
C TYR A 400 -11.30 -24.06 11.85
N PHE A 401 -11.69 -23.08 12.68
CA PHE A 401 -11.16 -21.70 12.64
C PHE A 401 -9.64 -21.69 12.79
N ASN A 402 -9.09 -22.24 13.89
CA ASN A 402 -7.65 -22.20 14.14
C ASN A 402 -6.83 -22.95 13.07
N ARG A 403 -7.47 -23.82 12.27
CA ARG A 403 -6.85 -24.57 11.16
C ARG A 403 -6.96 -23.84 9.81
N SER A 404 -8.01 -23.07 9.60
CA SER A 404 -8.26 -22.30 8.37
C SER A 404 -7.85 -20.83 8.48
N PHE A 405 -7.26 -20.43 9.60
CA PHE A 405 -6.87 -19.06 9.90
C PHE A 405 -5.40 -19.03 10.29
N GLY A 406 -4.65 -18.14 9.66
CA GLY A 406 -3.19 -18.07 9.75
C GLY A 406 -2.68 -17.55 11.09
N ASP A 407 -1.44 -17.10 11.09
CA ASP A 407 -0.72 -16.57 12.24
C ASP A 407 -0.95 -15.07 12.44
N GLN A 408 -1.36 -14.33 11.42
CA GLN A 408 -1.65 -12.90 11.53
C GLN A 408 -3.03 -12.57 10.93
N MET A 409 -3.88 -11.88 11.69
CA MET A 409 -5.14 -11.33 11.17
C MET A 409 -4.81 -10.09 10.32
N VAL A 410 -5.44 -9.98 9.16
CA VAL A 410 -5.23 -8.87 8.21
C VAL A 410 -6.56 -8.18 7.90
N LYS A 411 -6.48 -6.97 7.33
CA LYS A 411 -7.67 -6.20 6.98
C LYS A 411 -8.45 -6.86 5.86
N CYS A 412 -9.78 -6.92 6.02
CA CYS A 412 -10.71 -7.31 4.98
C CYS A 412 -12.05 -6.60 5.15
N THR A 413 -12.77 -6.44 4.06
CA THR A 413 -14.10 -5.82 4.03
C THR A 413 -15.08 -6.67 3.21
N SER A 414 -16.36 -6.49 3.50
CA SER A 414 -17.49 -6.97 2.68
C SER A 414 -18.30 -5.74 2.29
N ASP A 415 -18.64 -5.60 1.01
CA ASP A 415 -19.57 -4.55 0.54
C ASP A 415 -21.01 -4.76 1.02
N ASN A 416 -21.33 -5.94 1.58
CA ASN A 416 -22.64 -6.30 2.08
C ASN A 416 -22.61 -6.61 3.60
N ALA A 417 -23.35 -5.83 4.38
CA ALA A 417 -23.50 -6.00 5.83
C ALA A 417 -24.15 -7.34 6.25
N ASP A 418 -24.86 -8.02 5.35
CA ASP A 418 -25.39 -9.38 5.59
C ASP A 418 -24.29 -10.45 5.69
N ILE A 419 -23.08 -10.14 5.23
CA ILE A 419 -21.92 -11.02 5.21
C ILE A 419 -20.82 -10.43 6.10
N GLN A 420 -20.56 -11.10 7.22
CA GLN A 420 -19.44 -10.77 8.11
C GLN A 420 -18.21 -11.56 7.65
N VAL A 421 -17.05 -10.90 7.59
CA VAL A 421 -15.80 -11.47 7.07
C VAL A 421 -14.63 -11.15 7.99
N TYR A 422 -13.72 -12.13 8.13
CA TYR A 422 -12.42 -11.97 8.79
C TYR A 422 -11.35 -12.68 7.97
N ALA A 423 -10.17 -12.07 7.81
CA ALA A 423 -9.07 -12.60 7.01
C ALA A 423 -7.76 -12.70 7.79
N SER A 424 -6.86 -13.56 7.32
CA SER A 424 -5.53 -13.78 7.89
C SER A 424 -4.54 -14.22 6.83
N THR A 425 -3.25 -14.02 7.09
CA THR A 425 -2.15 -14.58 6.30
C THR A 425 -1.48 -15.72 7.05
N PHE A 426 -1.10 -16.76 6.31
CA PHE A 426 -0.19 -17.80 6.75
C PHE A 426 1.24 -17.42 6.35
N SER A 427 2.23 -17.68 7.20
CA SER A 427 3.66 -17.47 6.88
C SER A 427 4.16 -18.30 5.68
N SER A 428 3.37 -19.26 5.19
CA SER A 428 3.61 -19.99 3.94
C SER A 428 3.06 -19.32 2.66
N GLY A 429 2.37 -18.18 2.78
CA GLY A 429 1.85 -17.39 1.65
C GLY A 429 0.37 -17.59 1.32
N GLU A 430 -0.33 -18.51 1.99
CA GLU A 430 -1.79 -18.66 1.86
C GLU A 430 -2.58 -17.63 2.68
N THR A 431 -3.86 -17.43 2.32
CA THR A 431 -4.78 -16.52 3.02
C THR A 431 -5.91 -17.31 3.67
N GLY A 432 -6.05 -17.23 4.99
CA GLY A 432 -7.19 -17.78 5.73
C GLY A 432 -8.37 -16.81 5.72
N LEU A 433 -9.59 -17.30 5.47
CA LEU A 433 -10.79 -16.47 5.33
C LEU A 433 -12.00 -17.11 6.03
N ILE A 434 -12.68 -16.33 6.86
CA ILE A 434 -13.92 -16.72 7.54
C ILE A 434 -15.07 -15.92 6.92
N ILE A 435 -16.06 -16.59 6.33
CA ILE A 435 -17.26 -15.95 5.75
C ILE A 435 -18.50 -16.41 6.51
N ILE A 436 -19.20 -15.47 7.15
CA ILE A 436 -20.36 -15.74 8.00
C ILE A 436 -21.61 -15.14 7.36
N ASN A 437 -22.62 -15.97 7.14
CA ASN A 437 -23.96 -15.55 6.75
C ASN A 437 -24.93 -15.89 7.89
N SER A 438 -25.29 -14.86 8.66
CA SER A 438 -26.25 -14.98 9.78
C SER A 438 -27.72 -14.95 9.34
N ASN A 439 -28.00 -14.76 8.04
CA ASN A 439 -29.33 -14.51 7.51
C ASN A 439 -30.11 -15.77 7.11
N ALA A 440 -31.42 -15.62 6.95
CA ALA A 440 -32.36 -16.68 6.55
C ALA A 440 -32.26 -17.08 5.07
N THR A 441 -31.53 -16.31 4.26
CA THR A 441 -31.31 -16.53 2.82
C THR A 441 -29.86 -16.87 2.55
N ALA A 442 -29.61 -17.74 1.58
CA ALA A 442 -28.25 -17.92 1.05
C ALA A 442 -27.83 -16.65 0.28
N LYS A 443 -26.52 -16.42 0.23
CA LYS A 443 -25.88 -15.29 -0.45
C LYS A 443 -24.75 -15.80 -1.33
N THR A 444 -24.59 -15.23 -2.50
CA THR A 444 -23.45 -15.46 -3.38
C THR A 444 -22.36 -14.43 -3.06
N VAL A 445 -21.14 -14.90 -2.91
CA VAL A 445 -19.99 -14.09 -2.49
C VAL A 445 -18.89 -14.19 -3.54
N LYS A 446 -18.43 -13.05 -4.02
CA LYS A 446 -17.23 -12.92 -4.86
C LYS A 446 -16.05 -12.55 -3.97
N LEU A 447 -14.90 -13.16 -4.24
CA LEU A 447 -13.62 -12.74 -3.70
C LEU A 447 -12.91 -11.89 -4.75
N ASP A 448 -12.43 -10.73 -4.32
CA ASP A 448 -11.42 -9.96 -5.02
C ASP A 448 -10.05 -10.62 -4.81
N LEU A 449 -9.36 -10.93 -5.92
CA LEU A 449 -8.02 -11.52 -5.90
C LEU A 449 -6.94 -10.53 -6.36
N GLU A 450 -7.32 -9.34 -6.86
CA GLU A 450 -6.35 -8.35 -7.34
C GLU A 450 -5.49 -7.87 -6.18
N ALA A 451 -6.11 -7.63 -5.01
CA ALA A 451 -5.42 -7.32 -3.76
C ALA A 451 -4.57 -8.49 -3.16
N LEU A 452 -4.59 -9.68 -3.78
CA LEU A 452 -3.74 -10.84 -3.45
C LEU A 452 -2.75 -11.16 -4.58
N ASN A 453 -2.59 -10.28 -5.58
CA ASN A 453 -1.72 -10.43 -6.75
C ASN A 453 -1.89 -11.79 -7.48
N ALA A 454 -3.15 -12.20 -7.70
CA ALA A 454 -3.47 -13.46 -8.36
C ALA A 454 -4.72 -13.38 -9.24
N GLU A 455 -4.69 -14.00 -10.43
CA GLU A 455 -5.91 -14.18 -11.24
C GLU A 455 -6.76 -15.38 -10.78
N GLU A 456 -6.11 -16.33 -10.09
CA GLU A 456 -6.71 -17.59 -9.66
C GLU A 456 -6.23 -18.03 -8.28
N ALA A 457 -7.04 -18.82 -7.58
CA ALA A 457 -6.65 -19.50 -6.35
C ALA A 457 -7.17 -20.95 -6.34
N ASP A 458 -6.42 -21.86 -5.70
CA ASP A 458 -7.03 -23.11 -5.21
C ASP A 458 -7.61 -22.83 -3.82
N ILE A 459 -8.91 -23.06 -3.64
CA ILE A 459 -9.60 -22.80 -2.37
C ILE A 459 -9.97 -24.11 -1.68
N TYR A 460 -9.77 -24.16 -0.36
CA TYR A 460 -10.06 -25.30 0.50
C TYR A 460 -11.00 -24.84 1.61
N TRP A 461 -12.14 -25.51 1.86
CA TRP A 461 -13.01 -25.06 2.94
C TRP A 461 -13.87 -26.11 3.63
N HIS A 462 -14.26 -25.77 4.86
CA HIS A 462 -15.33 -26.42 5.62
C HIS A 462 -16.52 -25.45 5.75
N GLU A 463 -17.67 -25.86 5.19
CA GLU A 463 -18.95 -25.18 5.26
C GLU A 463 -19.75 -25.74 6.45
N PHE A 464 -19.91 -24.92 7.50
CA PHE A 464 -20.70 -25.23 8.71
C PHE A 464 -22.03 -24.49 8.66
N TYR A 465 -23.16 -25.20 8.71
CA TYR A 465 -24.49 -24.58 8.59
C TYR A 465 -25.62 -25.35 9.28
N ALA A 466 -26.77 -24.71 9.41
CA ALA A 466 -28.02 -25.35 9.83
C ALA A 466 -29.22 -24.92 8.97
N ASN A 467 -30.32 -25.68 9.04
CA ASN A 467 -31.56 -25.35 8.34
C ASN A 467 -32.38 -24.27 9.05
N SER A 468 -32.12 -24.06 10.35
CA SER A 468 -32.82 -23.14 11.23
C SER A 468 -31.90 -22.66 12.36
N ILE A 469 -32.28 -21.55 13.01
CA ILE A 469 -31.67 -21.01 14.24
C ILE A 469 -32.64 -21.08 15.45
N GLU A 470 -33.82 -21.66 15.25
CA GLU A 470 -34.83 -21.81 16.29
C GLU A 470 -34.39 -22.73 17.43
N ALA A 471 -34.80 -22.43 18.66
CA ALA A 471 -34.38 -23.16 19.88
C ALA A 471 -34.69 -24.68 19.88
N ASN A 472 -35.61 -25.13 19.02
CA ASN A 472 -35.96 -26.54 18.85
C ASN A 472 -35.14 -27.28 17.77
N ASP A 473 -34.44 -26.57 16.87
CA ASP A 473 -33.55 -27.18 15.87
C ASP A 473 -32.09 -27.14 16.37
N LYS A 474 -31.64 -28.29 16.85
CA LYS A 474 -30.29 -28.49 17.39
C LYS A 474 -29.39 -29.20 16.37
N LYS A 475 -29.83 -29.33 15.11
CA LYS A 475 -29.13 -30.04 14.05
C LYS A 475 -28.21 -29.11 13.28
N PHE A 476 -27.03 -29.60 12.91
CA PHE A 476 -26.12 -28.86 12.04
C PHE A 476 -25.34 -29.79 11.10
N PHE A 477 -24.73 -29.21 10.08
CA PHE A 477 -24.06 -29.91 8.99
C PHE A 477 -22.65 -29.34 8.79
N ILE A 478 -21.71 -30.21 8.44
CA ILE A 478 -20.36 -29.83 7.95
C ILE A 478 -20.16 -30.47 6.58
N ASN A 479 -19.93 -29.68 5.53
CA ASN A 479 -19.76 -30.17 4.15
C ASN A 479 -20.89 -31.15 3.69
N GLY A 480 -22.12 -30.87 4.14
CA GLY A 480 -23.31 -31.69 3.90
C GLY A 480 -23.46 -32.94 4.76
N GLN A 481 -22.52 -33.24 5.67
CA GLN A 481 -22.55 -34.37 6.58
C GLN A 481 -23.18 -34.01 7.93
N SER A 482 -23.89 -34.95 8.55
CA SER A 482 -24.40 -34.85 9.93
C SER A 482 -24.74 -36.26 10.47
N GLY A 483 -24.83 -36.43 11.78
CA GLY A 483 -25.17 -37.70 12.43
C GLY A 483 -26.66 -38.07 12.31
N ASN A 484 -27.05 -39.25 12.80
CA ASN A 484 -28.41 -39.78 12.67
C ASN A 484 -29.40 -39.32 13.76
N THR A 485 -28.94 -38.57 14.76
CA THR A 485 -29.72 -38.02 15.88
C THR A 485 -30.48 -36.75 15.50
N VAL A 486 -31.56 -36.44 16.23
CA VAL A 486 -32.40 -35.24 16.00
C VAL A 486 -31.72 -33.90 16.34
N GLY A 487 -30.55 -33.94 16.99
CA GLY A 487 -29.66 -32.80 17.18
C GLY A 487 -28.20 -33.25 17.10
N GLY A 488 -27.27 -32.29 17.09
CA GLY A 488 -25.84 -32.54 16.93
C GLY A 488 -25.40 -32.65 15.47
N GLY A 489 -24.08 -32.65 15.29
CA GLY A 489 -23.41 -32.68 13.99
C GLY A 489 -22.99 -34.09 13.56
N PRO A 490 -21.94 -34.21 12.73
CA PRO A 490 -21.23 -35.46 12.46
C PRO A 490 -20.62 -36.08 13.72
N ASP A 491 -20.49 -37.41 13.75
CA ASP A 491 -19.91 -38.14 14.89
C ASP A 491 -18.37 -38.10 14.92
N ASP A 492 -17.71 -37.90 13.77
CA ASP A 492 -16.24 -37.82 13.64
C ASP A 492 -15.82 -36.67 12.71
N PHE A 493 -15.41 -35.55 13.31
CA PHE A 493 -14.97 -34.34 12.61
C PHE A 493 -13.61 -34.48 11.91
N ALA A 494 -12.78 -35.45 12.30
CA ALA A 494 -11.44 -35.63 11.75
C ALA A 494 -11.46 -36.30 10.36
N THR A 495 -12.52 -37.04 10.05
CA THR A 495 -12.70 -37.71 8.73
C THR A 495 -13.32 -36.80 7.66
N ILE A 496 -13.76 -35.59 8.01
CA ILE A 496 -14.46 -34.70 7.09
C ILE A 496 -13.45 -33.95 6.21
N ALA A 497 -13.24 -34.47 5.01
CA ALA A 497 -12.45 -33.80 3.99
C ALA A 497 -13.02 -32.40 3.67
N PRO A 498 -12.18 -31.35 3.60
CA PRO A 498 -12.60 -30.04 3.10
C PRO A 498 -13.03 -30.16 1.63
N TYR A 499 -13.91 -29.26 1.22
CA TYR A 499 -14.13 -29.01 -0.20
C TYR A 499 -12.86 -28.43 -0.83
N LYS A 500 -12.61 -28.75 -2.10
CA LYS A 500 -11.53 -28.14 -2.92
C LYS A 500 -12.12 -27.64 -4.23
N ALA A 501 -11.81 -26.41 -4.61
CA ALA A 501 -12.19 -25.86 -5.90
C ALA A 501 -11.09 -24.94 -6.47
N ARG A 502 -11.12 -24.72 -7.79
CA ARG A 502 -10.38 -23.62 -8.43
C ARG A 502 -11.30 -22.40 -8.45
N TYR A 503 -10.81 -21.27 -7.96
CA TYR A 503 -11.51 -19.99 -7.96
C TYR A 503 -10.80 -19.02 -8.92
N THR A 504 -11.59 -18.14 -9.53
CA THR A 504 -11.16 -17.06 -10.45
C THR A 504 -12.20 -15.93 -10.33
N SER A 505 -11.93 -14.72 -10.80
CA SER A 505 -12.88 -13.57 -10.78
C SER A 505 -14.29 -13.82 -11.39
N LYS A 506 -14.46 -14.88 -12.20
CA LYS A 506 -15.74 -15.34 -12.80
C LYS A 506 -16.61 -16.23 -11.89
N HIS A 507 -16.08 -16.71 -10.77
CA HIS A 507 -16.75 -17.64 -9.86
C HIS A 507 -17.38 -16.91 -8.67
N VAL A 508 -18.40 -17.53 -8.06
CA VAL A 508 -18.97 -17.12 -6.77
C VAL A 508 -19.08 -18.31 -5.81
N ILE A 509 -18.90 -18.02 -4.53
CA ILE A 509 -19.04 -18.96 -3.41
C ILE A 509 -20.44 -18.78 -2.82
N GLU A 510 -21.20 -19.86 -2.63
CA GLU A 510 -22.51 -19.79 -1.98
C GLU A 510 -22.35 -19.87 -0.46
N ALA A 511 -22.45 -18.74 0.24
CA ALA A 511 -22.61 -18.71 1.68
C ALA A 511 -24.08 -19.05 2.02
N ARG A 512 -24.35 -20.31 2.39
CA ARG A 512 -25.69 -20.77 2.79
C ARG A 512 -26.29 -19.89 3.88
N LYS A 513 -27.63 -19.88 3.98
CA LYS A 513 -28.32 -19.33 5.15
C LYS A 513 -27.77 -19.95 6.43
N TYR A 514 -27.66 -19.16 7.50
CA TYR A 514 -27.16 -19.58 8.81
C TYR A 514 -25.87 -20.43 8.71
N SER A 515 -24.82 -19.87 8.11
CA SER A 515 -23.55 -20.57 7.87
C SER A 515 -22.31 -19.79 8.32
N VAL A 516 -21.26 -20.56 8.59
CA VAL A 516 -19.87 -20.12 8.72
C VAL A 516 -19.05 -20.96 7.75
N ASN A 517 -18.26 -20.31 6.92
CA ASN A 517 -17.35 -20.95 5.98
C ASN A 517 -15.92 -20.70 6.46
N PHE A 518 -15.19 -21.78 6.68
CA PHE A 518 -13.80 -21.79 7.13
C PHE A 518 -12.92 -22.09 5.92
N LEU A 519 -12.43 -21.06 5.21
CA LEU A 519 -11.69 -21.20 3.96
C LEU A 519 -10.19 -20.95 4.14
N VAL A 520 -9.39 -21.59 3.30
CA VAL A 520 -8.03 -21.17 2.96
C VAL A 520 -7.95 -20.99 1.46
N LEU A 521 -7.50 -19.81 1.04
CA LEU A 521 -7.14 -19.47 -0.32
C LEU A 521 -5.65 -19.76 -0.49
N LYS A 522 -5.30 -20.52 -1.52
CA LYS A 522 -3.92 -20.64 -2.00
C LYS A 522 -3.83 -19.88 -3.33
N PRO A 523 -3.43 -18.60 -3.32
CA PRO A 523 -3.25 -17.82 -4.55
C PRO A 523 -2.28 -18.56 -5.47
N LYS A 524 -2.62 -18.65 -6.74
CA LYS A 524 -1.64 -19.00 -7.77
C LYS A 524 -0.99 -17.70 -8.17
N ALA A 525 0.18 -17.46 -7.57
CA ALA A 525 1.03 -16.34 -7.95
C ALA A 525 1.06 -16.24 -9.47
N VAL A 526 0.79 -15.04 -10.00
CA VAL A 526 0.98 -14.75 -11.42
C VAL A 526 2.45 -15.04 -11.71
N LYS A 527 2.69 -16.17 -12.38
CA LYS A 527 4.06 -16.58 -12.64
C LYS A 527 4.60 -15.60 -13.68
N PRO A 528 5.70 -14.86 -13.40
CA PRO A 528 6.20 -13.89 -14.36
C PRO A 528 6.47 -14.60 -15.68
N GLU A 529 5.87 -14.12 -16.77
CA GLU A 529 5.71 -14.95 -17.97
C GLU A 529 7.04 -15.14 -18.72
N TYR A 530 7.91 -14.13 -18.64
CA TYR A 530 9.16 -14.04 -19.41
C TYR A 530 10.34 -13.53 -18.60
N ASN A 531 11.54 -13.89 -19.03
CA ASN A 531 12.79 -13.22 -18.65
C ASN A 531 12.90 -11.86 -19.34
N VAL A 532 13.87 -11.05 -18.92
CA VAL A 532 14.24 -9.78 -19.57
C VAL A 532 15.73 -9.78 -19.90
N LEU A 533 16.08 -9.46 -21.15
CA LEU A 533 17.43 -9.07 -21.57
C LEU A 533 17.40 -7.60 -22.01
N MET A 534 18.07 -6.75 -21.24
CA MET A 534 18.23 -5.32 -21.52
C MET A 534 19.64 -5.04 -22.04
N ILE A 535 19.73 -4.56 -23.27
CA ILE A 535 20.97 -4.20 -23.97
C ILE A 535 21.05 -2.67 -24.04
N ALA A 536 22.00 -2.10 -23.31
CA ALA A 536 22.27 -0.66 -23.33
C ALA A 536 23.53 -0.36 -24.15
N VAL A 537 23.49 0.64 -25.03
CA VAL A 537 24.63 1.01 -25.89
C VAL A 537 24.98 2.49 -25.71
N ASP A 538 26.21 2.78 -25.32
CA ASP A 538 26.69 4.13 -25.00
C ASP A 538 26.95 4.99 -26.26
N ASP A 539 26.33 6.17 -26.34
CA ASP A 539 26.39 7.11 -27.48
C ASP A 539 25.79 6.58 -28.81
N LEU A 540 24.91 5.57 -28.78
CA LEU A 540 24.33 5.00 -30.00
C LEU A 540 23.21 5.88 -30.59
N LYS A 541 23.46 6.45 -31.77
CA LYS A 541 22.51 7.18 -32.62
C LYS A 541 21.57 6.21 -33.36
N PRO A 542 20.34 6.59 -33.76
CA PRO A 542 19.47 5.82 -34.66
C PRO A 542 19.97 5.79 -36.11
N LEU A 543 21.27 5.54 -36.29
CA LEU A 543 21.95 5.36 -37.56
C LEU A 543 22.07 3.84 -37.81
N LEU A 544 20.98 3.19 -38.20
CA LEU A 544 20.82 1.74 -38.30
C LEU A 544 19.92 1.40 -39.51
N ASN A 545 20.09 0.26 -40.18
CA ASN A 545 19.27 -0.06 -41.36
C ASN A 545 17.77 -0.21 -41.00
N CYS A 546 17.46 -0.79 -39.84
CA CYS A 546 16.09 -0.84 -39.31
C CYS A 546 15.47 0.53 -39.00
N TYR A 547 16.27 1.61 -38.97
CA TYR A 547 15.83 3.01 -38.88
C TYR A 547 15.79 3.74 -40.24
N GLY A 548 16.15 3.05 -41.34
CA GLY A 548 16.10 3.58 -42.71
C GLY A 548 17.46 3.97 -43.31
N GLU A 549 18.56 3.77 -42.58
CA GLU A 549 19.91 4.01 -43.11
C GLU A 549 20.34 2.96 -44.14
N THR A 550 21.35 3.30 -44.93
CA THR A 550 21.87 2.40 -45.99
C THR A 550 23.40 2.30 -46.07
N GLN A 551 24.13 3.18 -45.37
CA GLN A 551 25.60 3.16 -45.35
C GLN A 551 26.20 2.34 -44.20
N ILE A 552 25.39 1.78 -43.30
CA ILE A 552 25.87 1.10 -42.08
C ILE A 552 25.55 -0.40 -42.08
N HIS A 553 26.39 -1.21 -41.44
CA HIS A 553 26.28 -2.66 -41.46
C HIS A 553 25.92 -3.22 -40.06
N THR A 554 24.62 -3.44 -39.83
CA THR A 554 24.04 -3.82 -38.53
C THR A 554 23.09 -5.04 -38.57
N PRO A 555 23.47 -6.17 -39.22
CA PRO A 555 22.56 -7.28 -39.49
C PRO A 555 21.96 -7.98 -38.24
N ASN A 556 22.57 -7.87 -37.06
CA ASN A 556 22.05 -8.51 -35.84
C ASN A 556 21.04 -7.63 -35.11
N ILE A 557 21.26 -6.31 -35.09
CA ILE A 557 20.28 -5.33 -34.62
C ILE A 557 19.09 -5.29 -35.59
N ASP A 558 19.34 -5.45 -36.89
CA ASP A 558 18.30 -5.62 -37.90
C ASP A 558 17.51 -6.93 -37.67
N ARG A 559 18.17 -8.07 -37.35
CA ARG A 559 17.49 -9.32 -36.93
C ARG A 559 16.60 -9.12 -35.69
N LEU A 560 17.05 -8.35 -34.69
CA LEU A 560 16.23 -8.04 -33.52
C LEU A 560 15.00 -7.18 -33.90
N ALA A 561 15.18 -6.22 -34.80
CA ALA A 561 14.07 -5.40 -35.32
C ALA A 561 13.03 -6.22 -36.11
N GLU A 562 13.44 -7.25 -36.86
CA GLU A 562 12.49 -8.16 -37.54
C GLU A 562 11.59 -8.94 -36.54
N GLN A 563 12.04 -9.08 -35.29
CA GLN A 563 11.37 -9.82 -34.21
C GLN A 563 10.65 -8.92 -33.19
N GLY A 564 10.63 -7.59 -33.39
CA GLY A 564 10.06 -6.66 -32.41
C GLY A 564 9.60 -5.33 -33.00
N VAL A 565 9.23 -4.39 -32.12
CA VAL A 565 8.83 -3.03 -32.50
C VAL A 565 10.02 -2.10 -32.43
N VAL A 566 10.30 -1.43 -33.56
CA VAL A 566 11.26 -0.32 -33.65
C VAL A 566 10.54 0.99 -33.39
N PHE A 567 10.87 1.65 -32.28
CA PHE A 567 10.32 2.96 -31.95
C PHE A 567 11.15 4.03 -32.67
N THR A 568 10.59 4.54 -33.77
CA THR A 568 11.34 5.44 -34.68
C THR A 568 11.55 6.84 -34.10
N LYS A 569 10.76 7.25 -33.10
CA LYS A 569 10.84 8.55 -32.40
C LYS A 569 10.94 8.39 -30.87
N ALA A 570 11.96 7.68 -30.40
CA ALA A 570 12.26 7.54 -28.97
C ALA A 570 13.28 8.60 -28.50
N TYR A 571 13.02 9.21 -27.33
CA TYR A 571 13.81 10.32 -26.80
C TYR A 571 14.27 10.08 -25.37
N CYS A 572 15.55 10.37 -25.11
CA CYS A 572 16.10 10.40 -23.77
C CYS A 572 15.60 11.64 -23.00
N GLN A 573 15.45 11.53 -21.68
CA GLN A 573 15.11 12.68 -20.85
C GLN A 573 16.29 13.64 -20.62
N TRP A 574 17.53 13.24 -20.94
CA TRP A 574 18.69 14.14 -20.90
C TRP A 574 19.81 13.61 -21.79
N ALA A 575 20.36 14.44 -22.68
CA ALA A 575 21.38 14.02 -23.64
C ALA A 575 22.81 13.93 -23.05
N VAL A 576 22.94 13.19 -21.93
CA VAL A 576 24.20 12.81 -21.25
C VAL A 576 23.97 11.50 -20.51
N CYS A 577 24.88 10.54 -20.71
CA CYS A 577 24.79 9.17 -20.18
C CYS A 577 24.31 9.03 -18.73
N GLY A 578 24.95 9.69 -17.75
CA GLY A 578 24.59 9.56 -16.32
C GLY A 578 23.13 9.91 -16.00
N PRO A 579 22.69 11.17 -16.24
CA PRO A 579 21.29 11.59 -16.13
C PRO A 579 20.29 10.70 -16.90
N SER A 580 20.59 10.34 -18.16
CA SER A 580 19.70 9.49 -18.96
C SER A 580 19.54 8.10 -18.36
N ARG A 581 20.65 7.45 -17.99
CA ARG A 581 20.65 6.10 -17.40
C ARG A 581 19.98 6.10 -16.03
N ALA A 582 20.20 7.11 -15.20
CA ALA A 582 19.46 7.27 -13.94
C ALA A 582 17.94 7.41 -14.17
N SER A 583 17.54 8.13 -15.22
CA SER A 583 16.13 8.29 -15.60
C SER A 583 15.50 6.97 -16.06
N ILE A 584 16.14 6.23 -16.98
CA ILE A 584 15.69 4.89 -17.42
C ILE A 584 15.56 3.93 -16.23
N MET A 585 16.59 3.84 -15.39
CA MET A 585 16.63 2.87 -14.30
C MET A 585 15.69 3.22 -13.14
N THR A 586 15.02 4.37 -13.13
CA THR A 586 14.07 4.77 -12.08
C THR A 586 12.68 5.13 -12.59
N GLY A 587 12.51 5.30 -13.90
CA GLY A 587 11.26 5.77 -14.52
C GLY A 587 10.88 7.20 -14.11
N GLN A 588 11.82 7.99 -13.57
CA GLN A 588 11.64 9.40 -13.23
C GLN A 588 12.51 10.29 -14.11
N THR A 589 12.11 11.54 -14.31
CA THR A 589 12.90 12.52 -15.05
C THR A 589 14.18 12.93 -14.28
N PRO A 590 15.18 13.57 -14.91
CA PRO A 590 16.32 14.19 -14.24
C PRO A 590 15.90 15.21 -13.17
N ASP A 591 14.76 15.87 -13.38
CA ASP A 591 14.11 16.70 -12.36
C ASP A 591 13.76 15.90 -11.10
N GLY A 592 13.17 14.70 -11.25
CA GLY A 592 12.78 13.80 -10.15
C GLY A 592 13.93 13.02 -9.50
N THR A 593 14.81 12.41 -10.30
CA THR A 593 16.00 11.68 -9.79
C THR A 593 16.99 12.60 -9.07
N GLY A 594 17.02 13.89 -9.44
CA GLY A 594 18.06 14.83 -9.02
C GLY A 594 19.39 14.66 -9.77
N ILE A 595 19.53 13.62 -10.61
CA ILE A 595 20.77 13.34 -11.34
C ILE A 595 20.81 14.17 -12.62
N ARG A 596 21.29 15.41 -12.48
CA ARG A 596 21.42 16.41 -13.57
C ARG A 596 22.86 16.70 -13.96
N ASN A 597 23.80 15.87 -13.49
CA ASN A 597 25.24 16.01 -13.68
C ASN A 597 25.96 14.67 -13.42
N LEU A 598 27.27 14.61 -13.67
CA LEU A 598 28.12 13.41 -13.56
C LEU A 598 28.90 13.33 -12.23
N SER A 599 28.39 13.96 -11.16
CA SER A 599 29.00 14.01 -9.82
C SER A 599 28.02 13.76 -8.67
N SER A 600 26.70 13.93 -8.88
CA SER A 600 25.65 13.58 -7.94
C SER A 600 25.46 12.05 -7.86
N GLN A 601 25.18 11.52 -6.67
CA GLN A 601 25.02 10.09 -6.41
C GLN A 601 23.54 9.71 -6.19
N LEU A 602 23.02 8.71 -6.92
CA LEU A 602 21.59 8.37 -6.94
C LEU A 602 21.00 8.13 -5.54
N ARG A 603 21.64 7.29 -4.74
CA ARG A 603 21.18 6.96 -3.38
C ARG A 603 21.44 8.05 -2.34
N GLU A 604 22.28 9.05 -2.65
CA GLU A 604 22.42 10.26 -1.82
C GLU A 604 21.33 11.29 -2.16
N GLU A 605 21.03 11.46 -3.45
CA GLU A 605 20.04 12.42 -3.94
C GLU A 605 18.60 11.95 -3.71
N ARG A 606 18.34 10.65 -3.85
CA ARG A 606 17.02 9.99 -3.78
C ARG A 606 17.15 8.54 -3.25
N PRO A 607 17.36 8.34 -1.93
CA PRO A 607 17.42 7.01 -1.32
C PRO A 607 16.11 6.21 -1.39
N ASP A 608 14.98 6.86 -1.68
CA ASP A 608 13.64 6.28 -1.70
C ASP A 608 13.18 5.74 -3.07
N LEU A 609 13.97 5.93 -4.13
CA LEU A 609 13.66 5.42 -5.47
C LEU A 609 14.08 3.96 -5.61
N ILE A 610 13.13 3.10 -6.00
CA ILE A 610 13.38 1.70 -6.32
C ILE A 610 13.78 1.62 -7.79
N THR A 611 14.98 1.11 -8.08
CA THR A 611 15.46 0.99 -9.45
C THR A 611 14.80 -0.19 -10.18
N LEU A 612 14.80 -0.17 -11.51
CA LEU A 612 14.22 -1.22 -12.35
C LEU A 612 14.78 -2.62 -12.01
N PRO A 613 16.10 -2.84 -11.88
CA PRO A 613 16.61 -4.16 -11.51
C PRO A 613 16.31 -4.51 -10.03
N GLU A 614 16.31 -3.53 -9.12
CA GLU A 614 15.91 -3.73 -7.72
C GLU A 614 14.45 -4.19 -7.62
N TYR A 615 13.54 -3.59 -8.39
CA TYR A 615 12.14 -3.99 -8.44
C TYR A 615 11.98 -5.43 -8.95
N PHE A 616 12.63 -5.78 -10.06
CA PHE A 616 12.61 -7.16 -10.58
C PHE A 616 13.19 -8.17 -9.56
N SER A 617 14.28 -7.81 -8.86
CA SER A 617 14.84 -8.61 -7.75
C SER A 617 13.80 -8.84 -6.65
N ASN A 618 13.08 -7.79 -6.25
CA ASN A 618 12.02 -7.86 -5.24
C ASN A 618 10.80 -8.69 -5.71
N GLN A 619 10.54 -8.76 -7.02
CA GLN A 619 9.55 -9.68 -7.62
C GLN A 619 10.09 -11.11 -7.85
N GLY A 620 11.22 -11.47 -7.26
CA GLY A 620 11.76 -12.83 -7.26
C GLY A 620 12.57 -13.22 -8.50
N TYR A 621 13.02 -12.26 -9.31
CA TYR A 621 13.94 -12.53 -10.43
C TYR A 621 15.39 -12.73 -9.97
N ALA A 622 16.14 -13.53 -10.73
CA ALA A 622 17.59 -13.48 -10.70
C ALA A 622 18.05 -12.24 -11.50
N THR A 623 18.69 -11.26 -10.85
CA THR A 623 19.07 -9.99 -11.49
C THR A 623 20.58 -9.92 -11.67
N ALA A 624 21.02 -9.72 -12.91
CA ALA A 624 22.44 -9.77 -13.28
C ALA A 624 22.82 -8.60 -14.18
N GLY A 625 23.96 -7.98 -13.90
CA GLY A 625 24.48 -6.87 -14.70
C GLY A 625 25.96 -7.03 -15.07
N CYS A 626 26.32 -6.48 -16.22
CA CYS A 626 27.71 -6.35 -16.67
C CYS A 626 27.88 -5.17 -17.63
N GLY A 627 29.07 -4.57 -17.66
CA GLY A 627 29.38 -3.45 -18.56
C GLY A 627 28.96 -2.08 -18.00
N LYS A 628 28.51 -1.15 -18.86
CA LYS A 628 28.01 0.18 -18.47
C LYS A 628 26.47 0.20 -18.52
N ILE A 629 25.81 -0.10 -17.41
CA ILE A 629 24.36 0.07 -17.23
C ILE A 629 24.08 1.44 -16.61
N TYR A 630 24.50 1.63 -15.36
CA TYR A 630 24.64 2.94 -14.73
C TYR A 630 25.94 3.62 -15.18
N ASP A 631 26.00 4.96 -15.13
CA ASP A 631 27.29 5.65 -15.13
C ASP A 631 27.96 5.48 -13.75
N PRO A 632 29.20 4.98 -13.68
CA PRO A 632 29.87 4.65 -12.41
C PRO A 632 30.16 5.87 -11.52
N ARG A 633 29.94 7.10 -11.99
CA ARG A 633 30.08 8.32 -11.17
C ARG A 633 28.80 8.68 -10.41
N ASN A 634 27.66 8.11 -10.81
CA ASN A 634 26.34 8.41 -10.26
C ASN A 634 25.79 7.30 -9.32
N VAL A 635 26.54 6.21 -9.11
CA VAL A 635 26.19 5.09 -8.22
C VAL A 635 27.41 4.62 -7.42
N ASP A 636 27.20 3.69 -6.48
CA ASP A 636 28.26 3.05 -5.69
C ASP A 636 29.21 2.16 -6.52
N GLU A 637 30.28 1.66 -5.90
CA GLU A 637 31.28 0.79 -6.53
C GLU A 637 30.77 -0.60 -6.94
N HIS A 638 29.56 -0.97 -6.52
CA HIS A 638 28.85 -2.19 -6.92
C HIS A 638 27.79 -1.93 -8.00
N HIS A 639 27.76 -0.71 -8.57
CA HIS A 639 26.79 -0.25 -9.55
C HIS A 639 25.34 -0.33 -9.05
N ASP A 640 25.09 0.22 -7.86
CA ASP A 640 23.82 0.15 -7.11
C ASP A 640 23.59 -1.23 -6.49
N ILE A 641 24.08 -1.42 -5.26
CA ILE A 641 24.13 -2.73 -4.59
C ILE A 641 22.77 -3.44 -4.47
N TYR A 642 21.66 -2.71 -4.41
CA TYR A 642 20.31 -3.26 -4.31
C TYR A 642 19.76 -3.84 -5.62
N SER A 643 20.34 -3.46 -6.76
CA SER A 643 19.88 -3.87 -8.10
C SER A 643 20.17 -5.34 -8.44
N TRP A 644 21.16 -5.99 -7.83
CA TRP A 644 21.81 -7.19 -8.39
C TRP A 644 21.91 -8.37 -7.42
N THR A 645 21.19 -9.46 -7.70
CA THR A 645 21.33 -10.73 -6.96
C THR A 645 22.51 -11.58 -7.44
N VAL A 646 22.96 -11.36 -8.68
CA VAL A 646 24.23 -11.87 -9.21
C VAL A 646 25.26 -10.73 -9.22
N PRO A 647 26.47 -10.90 -8.65
CA PRO A 647 27.47 -9.84 -8.58
C PRO A 647 27.72 -9.14 -9.92
N TYR A 648 27.67 -7.80 -9.90
CA TYR A 648 27.83 -6.95 -11.07
C TYR A 648 29.29 -6.95 -11.58
N THR A 649 29.48 -7.05 -12.89
CA THR A 649 30.83 -7.00 -13.49
C THR A 649 31.10 -5.65 -14.14
N GLN A 650 31.92 -4.82 -13.50
CA GLN A 650 32.28 -3.50 -14.02
C GLN A 650 33.31 -3.59 -15.18
N PRO A 651 33.30 -2.65 -16.15
CA PRO A 651 34.16 -2.72 -17.34
C PRO A 651 35.67 -2.73 -17.08
N GLY A 652 36.09 -2.23 -15.91
CA GLY A 652 37.50 -2.18 -15.51
C GLY A 652 38.05 -3.49 -14.92
N SER A 653 37.21 -4.49 -14.66
CA SER A 653 37.61 -5.72 -13.96
C SER A 653 38.04 -6.86 -14.88
N TYR A 654 37.88 -6.73 -16.20
CA TYR A 654 38.20 -7.81 -17.14
C TYR A 654 39.71 -8.04 -17.30
N THR A 655 40.10 -9.32 -17.33
CA THR A 655 41.45 -9.77 -17.69
C THR A 655 41.46 -10.26 -19.14
N TYR A 656 42.40 -9.77 -19.94
CA TYR A 656 42.49 -10.10 -21.36
C TYR A 656 43.45 -11.27 -21.59
N PRO A 657 43.23 -12.13 -22.62
CA PRO A 657 44.13 -13.21 -22.97
C PRO A 657 45.61 -12.80 -23.15
N GLU A 658 46.55 -13.67 -22.81
CA GLU A 658 48.00 -13.38 -22.87
C GLU A 658 48.59 -13.36 -24.29
N HIS A 659 47.94 -13.98 -25.28
CA HIS A 659 48.43 -14.11 -26.66
C HIS A 659 48.36 -12.79 -27.48
N TYR A 660 48.05 -11.71 -26.80
CA TYR A 660 47.35 -10.52 -27.26
C TYR A 660 48.22 -9.35 -26.80
N PRO A 661 48.58 -8.38 -27.67
CA PRO A 661 49.63 -7.42 -27.34
C PRO A 661 49.31 -6.59 -26.07
N PRO A 662 50.31 -6.34 -25.20
CA PRO A 662 50.10 -5.64 -23.94
C PRO A 662 49.62 -4.21 -24.17
N PHE A 663 48.73 -3.74 -23.29
CA PHE A 663 48.21 -2.38 -23.31
C PHE A 663 49.31 -1.34 -23.11
N LYS A 664 49.10 -0.15 -23.67
CA LYS A 664 49.89 1.03 -23.30
C LYS A 664 49.62 1.35 -21.82
N GLN A 665 50.68 1.57 -21.05
CA GLN A 665 50.58 1.72 -19.61
C GLN A 665 49.76 2.98 -19.26
N GLY A 666 48.60 2.81 -18.62
CA GLY A 666 47.73 3.90 -18.17
C GLY A 666 46.41 4.10 -18.93
N THR A 667 46.12 3.31 -19.97
CA THR A 667 44.85 3.41 -20.72
C THR A 667 44.01 2.13 -20.61
N ASN A 668 42.72 2.25 -20.28
CA ASN A 668 41.76 1.13 -20.18
C ASN A 668 41.29 0.58 -21.55
N TYR A 669 41.95 0.98 -22.64
CA TYR A 669 41.62 0.61 -24.01
C TYR A 669 42.91 0.31 -24.78
N ARG A 670 42.82 -0.45 -25.88
CA ARG A 670 43.90 -0.58 -26.87
C ARG A 670 43.95 0.66 -27.77
N VAL A 671 44.51 1.76 -27.25
CA VAL A 671 44.86 2.96 -28.03
C VAL A 671 46.37 3.16 -28.00
N ARG A 672 46.97 3.38 -29.17
CA ARG A 672 48.40 3.66 -29.38
C ARG A 672 48.79 5.05 -28.85
N ALA A 673 47.87 6.00 -28.89
CA ALA A 673 48.04 7.38 -28.44
C ALA A 673 46.72 7.94 -27.86
N ASN A 674 46.66 9.23 -27.51
CA ASN A 674 45.41 9.87 -27.11
C ASN A 674 44.66 10.29 -28.38
N THR A 675 44.20 9.33 -29.19
CA THR A 675 43.54 9.59 -30.48
C THR A 675 42.03 9.35 -30.43
N ALA A 676 41.28 10.20 -31.12
CA ALA A 676 39.82 10.13 -31.27
C ALA A 676 39.42 8.91 -32.11
N THR A 677 40.29 8.49 -33.04
CA THR A 677 40.09 7.31 -33.89
C THR A 677 41.26 6.32 -33.76
N GLU A 678 40.97 5.02 -33.78
CA GLU A 678 42.00 4.00 -34.01
C GLU A 678 41.46 2.70 -34.65
N GLN A 679 42.03 2.35 -35.80
CA GLN A 679 41.94 1.00 -36.35
C GLN A 679 42.81 0.03 -35.53
N GLY A 680 42.18 -1.06 -35.09
CA GLY A 680 42.83 -2.09 -34.27
C GLY A 680 44.13 -2.65 -34.85
N PRO A 681 45.08 -3.06 -34.00
CA PRO A 681 46.28 -3.76 -34.46
C PRO A 681 45.92 -5.12 -35.08
N GLU A 682 46.65 -5.48 -36.14
CA GLU A 682 46.50 -6.76 -36.83
C GLU A 682 46.64 -7.95 -35.88
N GLY A 683 45.79 -8.98 -36.06
CA GLY A 683 45.77 -10.17 -35.20
C GLY A 683 45.02 -10.00 -33.88
N VAL A 684 44.28 -8.89 -33.70
CA VAL A 684 43.35 -8.70 -32.58
C VAL A 684 41.91 -8.67 -33.07
N ASP A 685 41.11 -9.60 -32.57
CA ASP A 685 39.67 -9.73 -32.75
C ASP A 685 38.89 -9.18 -31.53
N ASP A 686 37.56 -9.36 -31.55
CA ASP A 686 36.58 -8.76 -30.63
C ASP A 686 36.97 -8.90 -29.15
N ASP A 687 37.35 -10.11 -28.75
CA ASP A 687 37.60 -10.47 -27.36
C ASP A 687 38.91 -9.81 -26.83
N GLY A 688 39.68 -9.17 -27.71
CA GLY A 688 40.80 -8.29 -27.37
C GLY A 688 40.41 -6.88 -26.93
N TYR A 689 39.12 -6.59 -26.84
CA TYR A 689 38.54 -5.29 -26.47
C TYR A 689 37.50 -5.42 -25.36
N THR A 690 37.22 -4.31 -24.67
CA THR A 690 36.34 -4.30 -23.48
C THR A 690 34.93 -4.81 -23.78
N ASP A 691 34.33 -4.43 -24.91
CA ASP A 691 32.97 -4.86 -25.25
C ASP A 691 32.86 -6.34 -25.64
N GLY A 692 33.93 -6.94 -26.19
CA GLY A 692 34.02 -8.38 -26.40
C GLY A 692 34.13 -9.13 -25.06
N GLN A 693 34.87 -8.58 -24.09
CA GLN A 693 34.90 -9.12 -22.72
C GLN A 693 33.56 -8.97 -22.00
N ILE A 694 32.83 -7.85 -22.20
CA ILE A 694 31.45 -7.67 -21.71
C ILE A 694 30.53 -8.73 -22.34
N ALA A 695 30.65 -8.99 -23.64
CA ALA A 695 29.90 -10.04 -24.31
C ALA A 695 30.23 -11.43 -23.72
N LEU A 696 31.51 -11.78 -23.54
CA LEU A 696 31.92 -13.07 -22.96
C LEU A 696 31.40 -13.28 -21.53
N ASP A 697 31.43 -12.26 -20.67
CA ASP A 697 30.85 -12.33 -19.32
C ASP A 697 29.32 -12.45 -19.36
N ALA A 698 28.66 -11.74 -20.28
CA ALA A 698 27.23 -11.89 -20.50
C ALA A 698 26.87 -13.31 -20.95
N LEU A 699 27.61 -13.90 -21.90
CA LEU A 699 27.42 -15.28 -22.35
C LEU A 699 27.55 -16.28 -21.17
N ALA A 700 28.55 -16.09 -20.31
CA ALA A 700 28.76 -16.92 -19.13
C ALA A 700 27.64 -16.76 -18.08
N LYS A 701 27.11 -15.55 -17.88
CA LYS A 701 25.95 -15.31 -17.01
C LYS A 701 24.69 -15.96 -17.58
N LEU A 702 24.43 -15.85 -18.90
CA LEU A 702 23.31 -16.53 -19.56
C LEU A 702 23.40 -18.06 -19.46
N ASP A 703 24.59 -18.65 -19.59
CA ASP A 703 24.79 -20.10 -19.40
C ASP A 703 24.42 -20.56 -17.98
N VAL A 704 24.57 -19.71 -16.95
CA VAL A 704 24.15 -20.01 -15.56
C VAL A 704 22.66 -19.75 -15.35
N LEU A 705 22.16 -18.60 -15.79
CA LEU A 705 20.77 -18.17 -15.58
C LEU A 705 19.78 -19.11 -16.29
N SER A 706 20.09 -19.53 -17.53
CA SER A 706 19.26 -20.44 -18.32
C SER A 706 19.09 -21.85 -17.73
N GLN A 707 19.94 -22.25 -16.77
CA GLN A 707 19.85 -23.53 -16.08
C GLN A 707 18.93 -23.48 -14.83
N ASN A 708 18.52 -22.28 -14.40
CA ASN A 708 17.64 -22.09 -13.24
C ASN A 708 16.15 -22.14 -13.66
N SER A 709 15.28 -22.52 -12.72
CA SER A 709 13.81 -22.44 -12.90
C SER A 709 13.22 -21.08 -12.55
N GLN A 710 14.02 -20.21 -11.91
CA GLN A 710 13.72 -18.81 -11.61
C GLN A 710 13.86 -17.94 -12.87
N PRO A 711 12.96 -16.99 -13.14
CA PRO A 711 13.13 -16.05 -14.26
C PRO A 711 14.30 -15.08 -14.00
N PHE A 712 14.89 -14.53 -15.06
CA PHE A 712 16.02 -13.61 -14.95
C PHE A 712 15.77 -12.24 -15.58
N PHE A 713 16.34 -11.20 -14.96
CA PHE A 713 16.50 -9.87 -15.54
C PHE A 713 17.99 -9.65 -15.74
N MET A 714 18.42 -9.45 -16.98
CA MET A 714 19.83 -9.34 -17.31
C MET A 714 20.13 -8.07 -18.08
N ALA A 715 21.09 -7.30 -17.60
CA ALA A 715 21.48 -6.02 -18.16
C ALA A 715 22.92 -6.09 -18.72
N VAL A 716 23.07 -5.86 -20.02
CA VAL A 716 24.37 -5.84 -20.73
C VAL A 716 24.62 -4.46 -21.30
N GLY A 717 25.66 -3.79 -20.80
CA GLY A 717 25.98 -2.39 -21.15
C GLY A 717 27.23 -2.25 -22.00
N PHE A 718 27.08 -2.09 -23.31
CA PHE A 718 28.18 -1.83 -24.24
C PHE A 718 28.60 -0.36 -24.24
N LYS A 719 29.91 -0.12 -24.41
CA LYS A 719 30.57 1.19 -24.33
C LYS A 719 30.89 1.81 -25.68
N LYS A 720 30.95 1.05 -26.76
CA LYS A 720 30.98 1.64 -28.12
C LYS A 720 29.54 1.92 -28.55
N PRO A 721 29.29 2.93 -29.40
CA PRO A 721 30.27 3.77 -30.10
C PRO A 721 30.89 4.95 -29.32
N HIS A 722 30.68 5.15 -28.01
CA HIS A 722 31.31 6.26 -27.26
C HIS A 722 32.82 6.43 -27.54
N ILE A 723 33.23 7.66 -27.84
CA ILE A 723 34.60 8.08 -28.18
C ILE A 723 35.63 7.68 -27.08
N PRO A 724 36.90 7.31 -27.40
CA PRO A 724 37.52 7.22 -28.72
C PRO A 724 36.94 6.08 -29.57
N PHE A 725 36.78 6.33 -30.86
CA PHE A 725 36.26 5.38 -31.83
C PHE A 725 37.32 4.34 -32.17
N VAL A 726 37.32 3.24 -31.42
CA VAL A 726 38.30 2.17 -31.50
C VAL A 726 37.60 0.83 -31.65
N ALA A 727 37.88 0.12 -32.76
CA ALA A 727 37.29 -1.18 -33.09
C ALA A 727 38.31 -2.08 -33.82
N PRO A 728 38.14 -3.42 -33.79
CA PRO A 728 38.94 -4.36 -34.57
C PRO A 728 38.98 -4.03 -36.07
N THR A 729 40.14 -4.25 -36.71
CA THR A 729 40.43 -3.93 -38.13
C THR A 729 39.29 -4.33 -39.07
N LYS A 730 38.77 -5.56 -38.92
CA LYS A 730 37.72 -6.15 -39.76
C LYS A 730 36.41 -5.35 -39.84
N TYR A 731 36.12 -4.47 -38.89
CA TYR A 731 34.93 -3.61 -38.92
C TYR A 731 35.18 -2.27 -39.62
N TRP A 732 36.43 -1.80 -39.65
CA TRP A 732 36.83 -0.67 -40.49
C TRP A 732 36.80 -1.07 -41.96
N ASP A 733 37.28 -2.28 -42.26
CA ASP A 733 37.36 -2.83 -43.62
C ASP A 733 35.99 -3.07 -44.28
N LEU A 734 34.88 -2.92 -43.54
CA LEU A 734 33.51 -2.92 -44.08
C LEU A 734 33.17 -1.65 -44.87
N TYR A 735 33.92 -0.56 -44.66
CA TYR A 735 33.56 0.77 -45.15
C TYR A 735 34.70 1.42 -45.93
N ASP A 736 34.39 1.97 -47.11
CA ASP A 736 35.25 2.92 -47.81
C ASP A 736 34.99 4.32 -47.24
N SER A 737 35.92 4.83 -46.43
CA SER A 737 35.80 6.13 -45.78
C SER A 737 35.54 7.28 -46.75
N SER A 738 36.03 7.20 -47.98
CA SER A 738 35.84 8.24 -49.00
C SER A 738 34.41 8.32 -49.53
N SER A 739 33.62 7.25 -49.33
CA SER A 739 32.22 7.13 -49.75
C SER A 739 31.20 7.49 -48.66
N ILE A 740 31.65 7.72 -47.41
CA ILE A 740 30.77 8.09 -46.30
C ILE A 740 30.27 9.53 -46.51
N ASP A 741 28.96 9.70 -46.43
CA ASP A 741 28.32 11.01 -46.58
C ASP A 741 28.51 11.86 -45.31
N LEU A 742 28.77 13.15 -45.52
CA LEU A 742 28.83 14.12 -44.43
C LEU A 742 27.43 14.70 -44.18
N ALA A 743 27.19 15.17 -42.95
CA ALA A 743 25.93 15.83 -42.60
C ALA A 743 25.58 16.95 -43.60
N ALA A 744 24.33 16.99 -44.05
CA ALA A 744 23.87 17.94 -45.06
C ALA A 744 23.88 19.40 -44.56
N PHE A 745 23.74 19.61 -43.25
CA PHE A 745 23.80 20.92 -42.59
C PHE A 745 24.87 20.94 -41.51
N GLN A 746 25.98 21.64 -41.77
CA GLN A 746 27.16 21.75 -40.89
C GLN A 746 27.39 23.19 -40.41
N LYS A 747 26.31 23.89 -40.04
CA LYS A 747 26.33 25.31 -39.62
C LYS A 747 25.58 25.47 -38.31
N VAL A 748 25.82 26.59 -37.62
CA VAL A 748 24.93 27.05 -36.54
C VAL A 748 23.58 27.45 -37.16
N ALA A 749 22.48 26.99 -36.58
CA ALA A 749 21.12 27.29 -37.02
C ALA A 749 20.78 28.77 -36.81
N THR A 750 20.03 29.33 -37.76
CA THR A 750 19.75 30.77 -37.80
C THR A 750 18.76 31.16 -36.71
N GLY A 751 19.16 32.06 -35.80
CA GLY A 751 18.29 32.56 -34.73
C GLY A 751 18.26 31.69 -33.46
N SER A 752 19.05 30.62 -33.38
CA SER A 752 19.30 29.91 -32.13
C SER A 752 20.16 30.76 -31.18
N PRO A 753 20.01 30.61 -29.85
CA PRO A 753 20.95 31.19 -28.90
C PRO A 753 22.27 30.38 -28.88
N ASP A 754 23.41 31.07 -28.78
CA ASP A 754 24.74 30.41 -28.77
C ASP A 754 24.86 29.29 -27.71
N TYR A 755 24.15 29.43 -26.58
CA TYR A 755 24.16 28.46 -25.47
C TYR A 755 23.29 27.21 -25.71
N ALA A 756 22.71 27.05 -26.90
CA ALA A 756 22.18 25.77 -27.40
C ALA A 756 23.29 24.82 -27.90
N TYR A 757 24.52 25.33 -28.09
CA TYR A 757 25.68 24.62 -28.62
C TYR A 757 26.71 24.35 -27.52
N HIS A 758 27.55 23.33 -27.73
CA HIS A 758 28.62 22.94 -26.82
C HIS A 758 29.99 22.91 -27.52
N THR A 759 31.07 22.70 -26.74
CA THR A 759 32.41 22.44 -27.29
C THR A 759 32.47 20.97 -27.77
N PRO A 760 32.73 20.72 -29.08
CA PRO A 760 32.74 19.37 -29.65
C PRO A 760 33.66 18.37 -28.92
N GLU A 761 33.16 17.17 -28.62
CA GLU A 761 33.82 16.12 -27.83
C GLU A 761 35.15 15.58 -28.38
N PRO A 762 35.39 15.52 -29.72
CA PRO A 762 36.70 15.12 -30.25
C PRO A 762 37.83 16.13 -29.99
N ILE A 763 37.54 17.35 -29.50
CA ILE A 763 38.57 18.35 -29.23
C ILE A 763 39.40 17.93 -28.01
N GLY A 764 40.72 17.90 -28.17
CA GLY A 764 41.68 17.48 -27.12
C GLY A 764 42.27 16.08 -27.33
N TYR A 765 41.88 15.37 -28.39
CA TYR A 765 42.63 14.21 -28.89
C TYR A 765 43.79 14.65 -29.82
N ASP A 766 44.90 13.93 -29.78
CA ASP A 766 46.17 14.22 -30.46
C ASP A 766 46.07 14.24 -32.01
N ASP A 767 45.08 13.54 -32.57
CA ASP A 767 44.76 13.47 -34.01
C ASP A 767 43.72 14.53 -34.44
N ILE A 768 43.17 15.32 -33.53
CA ILE A 768 42.16 16.34 -33.81
C ILE A 768 42.78 17.76 -33.67
N PRO A 769 42.64 18.64 -34.69
CA PRO A 769 43.19 19.99 -34.61
C PRO A 769 42.63 20.85 -33.46
N ASP A 770 43.51 21.39 -32.62
CA ASP A 770 43.17 22.32 -31.53
C ASP A 770 42.96 23.77 -32.06
N THR A 771 41.99 23.94 -32.95
CA THR A 771 41.73 25.20 -33.68
C THR A 771 40.42 25.89 -33.29
N TRP A 772 39.79 25.49 -32.18
CA TRP A 772 38.49 26.03 -31.75
C TRP A 772 38.60 27.36 -31.00
N THR A 773 37.92 28.40 -31.49
CA THR A 773 37.57 29.57 -30.68
C THR A 773 36.13 30.03 -30.96
N TYR A 774 35.31 30.10 -29.92
CA TYR A 774 33.94 30.65 -29.94
C TYR A 774 33.85 32.10 -30.47
N ASN A 775 34.93 32.87 -30.40
CA ASN A 775 34.94 34.32 -30.61
C ASN A 775 35.01 34.77 -32.08
N ASP A 776 35.01 33.88 -33.07
CA ASP A 776 35.04 34.25 -34.49
C ASP A 776 33.93 33.58 -35.31
N PRO A 777 32.72 34.19 -35.38
CA PRO A 777 31.65 33.71 -36.24
C PRO A 777 31.96 33.78 -37.75
N THR A 778 33.11 34.32 -38.18
CA THR A 778 33.56 34.27 -39.58
C THR A 778 34.39 33.03 -39.92
N LEU A 779 34.79 32.23 -38.92
CA LEU A 779 35.26 30.84 -39.09
C LEU A 779 34.09 29.82 -39.17
N GLY A 780 32.85 30.30 -39.26
CA GLY A 780 31.61 29.53 -39.03
C GLY A 780 31.27 28.39 -40.01
N ASP A 781 32.19 28.00 -40.90
CA ASP A 781 32.07 26.86 -41.81
C ASP A 781 33.40 26.06 -41.83
N GLY A 782 33.44 24.88 -41.19
CA GLY A 782 34.58 23.95 -41.29
C GLY A 782 35.46 23.82 -40.03
N LEU A 783 34.88 23.41 -38.90
CA LEU A 783 35.61 23.04 -37.67
C LEU A 783 36.67 21.96 -37.92
N LEU A 784 36.31 20.95 -38.73
CA LEU A 784 37.14 19.82 -39.13
C LEU A 784 37.09 19.71 -40.66
N THR A 785 38.19 19.28 -41.28
CA THR A 785 38.20 19.11 -42.74
C THR A 785 37.28 17.94 -43.13
N PRO A 786 36.75 17.91 -44.36
CA PRO A 786 35.93 16.78 -44.84
C PRO A 786 36.58 15.40 -44.67
N ASP A 787 37.91 15.34 -44.69
CA ASP A 787 38.65 14.08 -44.53
C ASP A 787 38.76 13.68 -43.04
N ASP A 788 38.98 14.65 -42.13
CA ASP A 788 38.94 14.41 -40.67
C ASP A 788 37.54 13.97 -40.21
N GLN A 789 36.49 14.59 -40.77
CA GLN A 789 35.10 14.21 -40.49
C GLN A 789 34.79 12.78 -40.95
N ARG A 790 35.22 12.41 -42.17
CA ARG A 790 35.08 11.03 -42.67
C ARG A 790 35.87 10.02 -41.85
N GLN A 791 37.05 10.39 -41.36
CA GLN A 791 37.85 9.55 -40.48
C GLN A 791 37.12 9.28 -39.14
N LEU A 792 36.50 10.30 -38.53
CA LEU A 792 35.65 10.15 -37.34
C LEU A 792 34.41 9.28 -37.62
N LEU A 793 33.70 9.54 -38.71
CA LEU A 793 32.53 8.74 -39.12
C LEU A 793 32.91 7.28 -39.39
N HIS A 794 34.02 7.02 -40.08
CA HIS A 794 34.51 5.66 -40.34
C HIS A 794 34.77 4.90 -39.04
N GLY A 795 35.35 5.57 -38.03
CA GLY A 795 35.51 5.02 -36.70
C GLY A 795 34.19 4.75 -35.98
N TYR A 796 33.24 5.68 -36.05
CA TYR A 796 31.91 5.50 -35.45
C TYR A 796 31.18 4.31 -36.09
N TYR A 797 31.18 4.21 -37.42
CA TYR A 797 30.56 3.13 -38.19
C TYR A 797 31.19 1.77 -37.87
N ALA A 798 32.53 1.70 -37.81
CA ALA A 798 33.26 0.50 -37.39
C ALA A 798 32.91 0.09 -35.94
N CYS A 799 32.73 1.06 -35.04
CA CYS A 799 32.30 0.83 -33.67
C CYS A 799 30.86 0.30 -33.57
N VAL A 800 29.93 0.82 -34.36
CA VAL A 800 28.53 0.33 -34.38
C VAL A 800 28.45 -1.10 -34.92
N SER A 801 29.13 -1.42 -36.04
CA SER A 801 29.19 -2.80 -36.55
C SER A 801 29.89 -3.77 -35.61
N TYR A 802 30.85 -3.30 -34.83
CA TYR A 802 31.49 -4.10 -33.79
C TYR A 802 30.50 -4.47 -32.67
N ILE A 803 29.68 -3.51 -32.22
CA ILE A 803 28.64 -3.79 -31.22
C ILE A 803 27.50 -4.63 -31.80
N ASP A 804 27.10 -4.43 -33.06
CA ASP A 804 26.15 -5.32 -33.74
C ASP A 804 26.58 -6.79 -33.63
N ALA A 805 27.85 -7.09 -33.92
CA ALA A 805 28.38 -8.44 -33.76
C ALA A 805 28.35 -8.95 -32.31
N GLN A 806 28.47 -8.06 -31.31
CA GLN A 806 28.36 -8.45 -29.90
C GLN A 806 26.89 -8.68 -29.48
N VAL A 807 25.94 -7.91 -30.02
CA VAL A 807 24.50 -8.15 -29.90
C VAL A 807 24.15 -9.51 -30.52
N GLY A 808 24.69 -9.82 -31.70
CA GLY A 808 24.54 -11.13 -32.34
C GLY A 808 24.90 -12.30 -31.43
N LYS A 809 26.06 -12.24 -30.74
CA LYS A 809 26.46 -13.25 -29.75
C LYS A 809 25.40 -13.48 -28.66
N LEU A 810 24.76 -12.40 -28.15
CA LEU A 810 23.73 -12.50 -27.11
C LEU A 810 22.44 -13.17 -27.64
N LEU A 811 21.99 -12.78 -28.83
CA LEU A 811 20.81 -13.38 -29.49
C LEU A 811 21.05 -14.86 -29.76
N ASP A 812 22.20 -15.21 -30.33
CA ASP A 812 22.59 -16.60 -30.61
C ASP A 812 22.63 -17.43 -29.32
N LYS A 813 23.10 -16.86 -28.21
CA LYS A 813 23.09 -17.55 -26.90
C LYS A 813 21.67 -17.78 -26.34
N LEU A 814 20.73 -16.85 -26.55
CA LEU A 814 19.32 -17.08 -26.18
C LEU A 814 18.69 -18.19 -27.03
N GLU A 815 19.06 -18.31 -28.31
CA GLU A 815 18.67 -19.41 -29.19
C GLU A 815 19.31 -20.75 -28.71
N GLU A 816 20.63 -20.78 -28.50
CA GLU A 816 21.38 -21.96 -27.99
C GLU A 816 20.80 -22.52 -26.68
N THR A 817 20.43 -21.63 -25.75
CA THR A 817 19.90 -21.99 -24.43
C THR A 817 18.40 -22.27 -24.41
N ASN A 818 17.70 -22.13 -25.55
CA ASN A 818 16.23 -22.25 -25.66
C ASN A 818 15.48 -21.24 -24.76
N MET A 819 16.04 -20.03 -24.62
CA MET A 819 15.49 -18.92 -23.84
C MET A 819 14.87 -17.82 -24.72
N ALA A 820 15.12 -17.81 -26.03
CA ALA A 820 14.59 -16.80 -26.96
C ALA A 820 13.06 -16.64 -26.86
N ASP A 821 12.30 -17.74 -27.00
CA ASP A 821 10.81 -17.76 -26.88
C ASP A 821 10.27 -17.44 -25.47
N LYS A 822 11.13 -17.06 -24.53
CA LYS A 822 10.80 -16.74 -23.13
C LYS A 822 11.47 -15.47 -22.63
N THR A 823 12.04 -14.64 -23.51
CA THR A 823 12.81 -13.46 -23.10
C THR A 823 12.32 -12.23 -23.83
N VAL A 824 11.87 -11.23 -23.09
CA VAL A 824 11.70 -9.86 -23.60
C VAL A 824 13.08 -9.28 -23.84
N ILE A 825 13.35 -8.79 -25.06
CA ILE A 825 14.64 -8.22 -25.43
C ILE A 825 14.45 -6.74 -25.73
N LEU A 826 15.05 -5.90 -24.90
CA LEU A 826 15.13 -4.45 -25.06
C LEU A 826 16.52 -4.07 -25.55
N LEU A 827 16.62 -3.28 -26.61
CA LEU A 827 17.85 -2.59 -27.02
C LEU A 827 17.61 -1.08 -27.07
N PHE A 828 18.47 -0.30 -26.43
CA PHE A 828 18.45 1.17 -26.51
C PHE A 828 19.85 1.78 -26.60
N GLY A 829 19.94 2.93 -27.27
CA GLY A 829 21.06 3.87 -27.09
C GLY A 829 20.73 4.85 -25.98
N ASP A 830 21.66 5.21 -25.08
CA ASP A 830 21.31 6.04 -23.91
C ASP A 830 21.02 7.51 -24.23
N HIS A 831 21.48 8.01 -25.38
CA HIS A 831 21.05 9.25 -26.03
C HIS A 831 21.58 9.26 -27.48
N GLY A 832 21.23 10.29 -28.25
CA GLY A 832 21.76 10.50 -29.60
C GLY A 832 23.25 10.91 -29.62
N TYR A 833 23.72 11.28 -30.81
CA TYR A 833 25.07 11.81 -31.04
C TYR A 833 25.12 12.70 -32.28
N HIS A 834 25.79 13.84 -32.19
CA HIS A 834 26.15 14.71 -33.31
C HIS A 834 27.37 14.16 -34.06
N LEU A 835 27.30 14.16 -35.39
CA LEU A 835 28.33 13.62 -36.30
C LEU A 835 28.67 14.65 -37.40
N GLY A 836 28.95 15.89 -36.99
CA GLY A 836 29.25 17.03 -37.85
C GLY A 836 28.03 17.90 -38.18
N ASP A 837 26.82 17.38 -37.98
CA ASP A 837 25.60 18.17 -38.07
C ASP A 837 25.62 19.33 -37.05
N HIS A 838 25.02 20.46 -37.41
CA HIS A 838 25.06 21.71 -36.63
C HIS A 838 26.48 22.27 -36.35
N ASN A 839 27.51 21.76 -37.04
CA ASN A 839 28.93 21.96 -36.69
C ASN A 839 29.26 21.48 -35.26
N GLN A 840 28.60 20.40 -34.81
CA GLN A 840 28.76 19.77 -33.49
C GLN A 840 29.25 18.32 -33.63
N TRP A 841 29.91 17.82 -32.58
CA TRP A 841 30.29 16.42 -32.41
C TRP A 841 30.21 16.08 -30.93
N GLY A 842 29.52 15.01 -30.55
CA GLY A 842 29.20 14.75 -29.13
C GLY A 842 27.69 14.73 -28.87
N LYS A 843 27.31 14.82 -27.60
CA LYS A 843 25.92 14.95 -27.15
C LYS A 843 25.67 16.38 -26.63
N HIS A 844 25.15 16.57 -25.41
CA HIS A 844 25.14 17.89 -24.75
C HIS A 844 24.30 19.01 -25.41
N THR A 845 23.35 18.68 -26.30
CA THR A 845 22.38 19.66 -26.86
C THR A 845 20.93 19.15 -26.79
N GLN A 846 19.99 20.04 -27.14
CA GLN A 846 18.55 19.78 -27.25
C GLN A 846 18.07 19.47 -28.69
N PHE A 847 18.99 19.37 -29.66
CA PHE A 847 18.66 19.05 -31.06
C PHE A 847 18.25 17.57 -31.22
N GLU A 848 17.51 17.24 -32.28
CA GLU A 848 17.05 15.88 -32.60
C GLU A 848 18.20 14.88 -32.56
N ASN A 849 19.34 15.27 -33.13
CA ASN A 849 20.51 14.41 -33.28
C ASN A 849 21.18 14.02 -31.96
N SER A 850 20.95 14.78 -30.88
CA SER A 850 21.46 14.55 -29.52
C SER A 850 20.39 13.92 -28.61
N ALA A 851 19.11 14.25 -28.79
CA ALA A 851 18.02 13.77 -27.95
C ALA A 851 17.37 12.45 -28.43
N ARG A 852 17.33 12.18 -29.74
CA ARG A 852 16.70 10.98 -30.33
C ARG A 852 17.69 9.82 -30.34
N ALA A 853 17.24 8.67 -29.84
CA ALA A 853 18.05 7.46 -29.71
C ALA A 853 17.29 6.21 -30.21
N PRO A 854 17.98 5.10 -30.54
CA PRO A 854 17.33 3.84 -30.83
C PRO A 854 16.59 3.30 -29.60
N LEU A 855 15.45 2.68 -29.86
CA LEU A 855 14.68 1.88 -28.94
C LEU A 855 13.99 0.76 -29.74
N ILE A 856 14.40 -0.47 -29.49
CA ILE A 856 13.84 -1.67 -30.11
C ILE A 856 13.41 -2.61 -28.98
N ILE A 857 12.17 -3.07 -29.01
CA ILE A 857 11.64 -4.00 -28.01
C ILE A 857 11.01 -5.20 -28.73
N SER A 858 11.58 -6.37 -28.50
CA SER A 858 11.01 -7.67 -28.87
C SER A 858 10.41 -8.32 -27.62
N SER A 859 9.24 -8.92 -27.76
CA SER A 859 8.57 -9.66 -26.68
C SER A 859 8.03 -10.98 -27.25
N PRO A 860 8.11 -12.10 -26.51
CA PRO A 860 7.53 -13.35 -26.98
C PRO A 860 6.02 -13.20 -27.26
N LYS A 861 5.58 -13.65 -28.44
CA LYS A 861 4.23 -13.47 -29.00
C LYS A 861 3.83 -12.04 -29.38
N GLY A 862 4.71 -11.04 -29.20
CA GLY A 862 4.48 -9.67 -29.65
C GLY A 862 4.49 -9.54 -31.18
N ILE A 863 3.99 -8.41 -31.68
CA ILE A 863 4.11 -8.03 -33.10
C ILE A 863 5.50 -7.47 -33.41
N SER A 864 5.88 -7.50 -34.68
CA SER A 864 7.03 -6.74 -35.19
C SER A 864 6.59 -5.65 -36.19
N GLY A 865 7.37 -4.57 -36.27
CA GLY A 865 7.06 -3.41 -37.09
C GLY A 865 7.73 -2.12 -36.62
N GLN A 866 7.23 -0.98 -37.10
CA GLN A 866 7.70 0.35 -36.69
C GLN A 866 6.58 1.12 -35.98
N HIS A 867 6.94 1.82 -34.90
CA HIS A 867 6.09 2.80 -34.23
C HIS A 867 6.61 4.22 -34.50
N HIS A 868 5.71 5.16 -34.80
CA HIS A 868 6.07 6.47 -35.35
C HIS A 868 5.74 7.68 -34.45
N ALA A 869 4.90 7.52 -33.42
CA ALA A 869 4.65 8.61 -32.48
C ALA A 869 5.82 8.77 -31.48
N PRO A 870 5.98 9.95 -30.85
CA PRO A 870 6.99 10.18 -29.82
C PRO A 870 6.82 9.26 -28.60
N VAL A 871 7.92 8.66 -28.14
CA VAL A 871 8.00 7.91 -26.89
C VAL A 871 9.23 8.32 -26.08
N GLU A 872 9.22 8.03 -24.78
CA GLU A 872 10.21 8.49 -23.83
C GLU A 872 10.95 7.35 -23.13
N PHE A 873 12.17 7.59 -22.66
CA PHE A 873 12.94 6.59 -21.93
C PHE A 873 12.43 6.30 -20.52
N VAL A 874 11.67 7.21 -19.90
CA VAL A 874 10.88 6.90 -18.68
C VAL A 874 9.78 5.86 -18.92
N ASP A 875 9.34 5.64 -20.16
CA ASP A 875 8.35 4.61 -20.52
C ASP A 875 8.93 3.18 -20.45
N ILE A 876 10.26 3.03 -20.45
CA ILE A 876 10.93 1.72 -20.47
C ILE A 876 10.63 0.90 -19.21
N TYR A 877 10.68 1.51 -18.03
CA TYR A 877 10.44 0.82 -16.75
C TYR A 877 9.01 0.24 -16.68
N PRO A 878 7.92 1.02 -16.83
CA PRO A 878 6.57 0.47 -16.79
C PRO A 878 6.35 -0.56 -17.92
N THR A 879 6.90 -0.34 -19.11
CA THR A 879 6.84 -1.30 -20.24
C THR A 879 7.42 -2.66 -19.86
N LEU A 880 8.59 -2.69 -19.21
CA LEU A 880 9.22 -3.97 -18.84
C LEU A 880 8.46 -4.69 -17.73
N CYS A 881 7.90 -3.98 -16.75
CA CYS A 881 7.02 -4.60 -15.74
C CYS A 881 5.79 -5.25 -16.41
N ASP A 882 5.11 -4.50 -17.28
CA ASP A 882 3.90 -4.93 -17.99
C ASP A 882 4.16 -6.17 -18.86
N LEU A 883 5.19 -6.11 -19.73
CA LEU A 883 5.61 -7.25 -20.56
C LEU A 883 6.08 -8.47 -19.74
N ALA A 884 6.55 -8.26 -18.51
CA ALA A 884 6.96 -9.34 -17.60
C ALA A 884 5.78 -9.97 -16.83
N GLY A 885 4.58 -9.39 -16.91
CA GLY A 885 3.42 -9.79 -16.10
C GLY A 885 3.56 -9.37 -14.63
N LEU A 886 4.19 -8.23 -14.36
CA LEU A 886 4.40 -7.66 -13.03
C LEU A 886 3.58 -6.37 -12.85
N ASP A 887 3.23 -6.06 -11.60
CA ASP A 887 2.58 -4.79 -11.26
C ASP A 887 3.46 -3.60 -11.70
N ILE A 888 2.81 -2.53 -12.15
CA ILE A 888 3.49 -1.26 -12.43
C ILE A 888 3.45 -0.39 -11.17
N PRO A 889 4.59 0.01 -10.57
CA PRO A 889 4.63 0.87 -9.39
C PRO A 889 4.33 2.34 -9.73
N SER A 890 3.16 2.60 -10.34
CA SER A 890 2.76 3.84 -10.99
C SER A 890 2.86 5.10 -10.12
N SER A 891 2.65 4.99 -8.80
CA SER A 891 2.84 6.10 -7.85
C SER A 891 4.29 6.58 -7.72
N LYS A 892 5.24 5.90 -8.36
CA LYS A 892 6.68 6.22 -8.37
C LYS A 892 7.25 6.42 -9.78
N LEU A 893 6.51 6.17 -10.85
CA LEU A 893 6.96 6.28 -12.24
C LEU A 893 6.29 7.46 -12.94
N GLN A 894 6.96 8.02 -13.94
CA GLN A 894 6.50 9.20 -14.70
C GLN A 894 6.30 8.93 -16.20
N GLY A 895 6.68 7.75 -16.67
CA GLY A 895 6.36 7.24 -18.01
C GLY A 895 5.14 6.32 -18.03
N GLU A 896 4.73 5.95 -19.23
CA GLU A 896 3.58 5.06 -19.50
C GLU A 896 4.05 3.76 -20.16
N SER A 897 3.25 2.68 -20.10
CA SER A 897 3.63 1.41 -20.73
C SER A 897 3.47 1.45 -22.26
N LEU A 898 4.50 1.01 -22.98
CA LEU A 898 4.50 0.79 -24.42
C LEU A 898 4.07 -0.64 -24.80
N ALA A 899 3.80 -1.52 -23.82
CA ALA A 899 3.38 -2.90 -24.07
C ALA A 899 2.16 -3.03 -25.00
N PRO A 900 1.13 -2.13 -24.96
CA PRO A 900 0.02 -2.18 -25.92
C PRO A 900 0.49 -2.10 -27.38
N VAL A 901 1.54 -1.33 -27.69
CA VAL A 901 2.12 -1.24 -29.04
C VAL A 901 2.69 -2.58 -29.48
N LEU A 902 3.35 -3.31 -28.58
CA LEU A 902 3.88 -4.66 -28.85
C LEU A 902 2.78 -5.71 -29.01
N MET A 903 1.55 -5.43 -28.53
CA MET A 903 0.38 -6.29 -28.72
C MET A 903 -0.48 -5.88 -29.94
N GLY A 904 -0.07 -4.84 -30.67
CA GLY A 904 -0.77 -4.35 -31.87
C GLY A 904 -1.86 -3.32 -31.60
N GLU A 905 -1.89 -2.73 -30.41
CA GLU A 905 -2.79 -1.64 -30.02
C GLU A 905 -2.15 -0.26 -30.23
N SER A 906 -2.95 0.79 -30.23
CA SER A 906 -2.49 2.18 -30.36
C SER A 906 -2.43 2.89 -29.01
N ILE A 907 -1.27 3.44 -28.67
CA ILE A 907 -1.11 4.41 -27.58
C ILE A 907 -1.31 5.84 -28.10
N ASN A 908 -1.78 6.76 -27.25
CA ASN A 908 -1.95 8.17 -27.59
C ASN A 908 -0.98 9.05 -26.79
N LYS A 909 0.21 9.32 -27.35
CA LYS A 909 1.23 10.16 -26.73
C LYS A 909 1.61 11.32 -27.67
N ASP A 910 1.21 12.52 -27.29
CA ASP A 910 1.28 13.72 -28.13
C ASP A 910 2.69 14.32 -28.24
N MET A 911 3.54 14.08 -27.24
CA MET A 911 4.90 14.63 -27.16
C MET A 911 5.84 13.79 -26.27
N ALA A 912 7.14 13.97 -26.50
CA ALA A 912 8.22 13.54 -25.61
C ALA A 912 9.01 14.76 -25.10
N VAL A 913 9.61 14.66 -23.91
CA VAL A 913 10.33 15.76 -23.25
C VAL A 913 11.78 15.40 -22.94
N THR A 914 12.70 16.29 -23.32
CA THR A 914 14.12 16.23 -22.99
C THR A 914 14.53 17.46 -22.17
N GLU A 915 15.13 17.22 -21.01
CA GLU A 915 15.71 18.21 -20.12
C GLU A 915 17.21 18.36 -20.41
N TYR A 916 17.75 19.58 -20.31
CA TYR A 916 19.19 19.81 -20.39
C TYR A 916 19.59 21.11 -19.70
N ARG A 917 20.88 21.26 -19.37
CA ARG A 917 21.44 22.43 -18.70
C ARG A 917 22.71 22.91 -19.38
N SER A 918 22.74 24.17 -19.79
CA SER A 918 23.92 24.81 -20.39
C SER A 918 24.33 26.08 -19.62
N GLY A 919 25.36 26.78 -20.11
CA GLY A 919 25.73 28.12 -19.60
C GLY A 919 24.61 29.17 -19.76
N GLY A 920 23.56 28.86 -20.52
CA GLY A 920 22.37 29.70 -20.68
C GLY A 920 21.36 29.61 -19.53
N GLY A 921 21.32 28.49 -18.80
CA GLY A 921 20.26 28.11 -17.85
C GLY A 921 19.81 26.66 -18.04
N SER A 922 18.72 26.29 -17.36
CA SER A 922 18.00 25.03 -17.58
C SER A 922 17.14 25.14 -18.85
N SER A 923 16.88 24.02 -19.52
CA SER A 923 16.14 23.94 -20.78
C SER A 923 15.27 22.70 -20.87
N TYR A 924 14.10 22.85 -21.49
CA TYR A 924 13.10 21.80 -21.65
C TYR A 924 12.66 21.79 -23.11
N SER A 925 12.82 20.66 -23.80
CA SER A 925 12.52 20.50 -25.22
C SER A 925 11.35 19.53 -25.39
N PHE A 926 10.27 20.03 -25.98
CA PHE A 926 9.00 19.32 -26.19
C PHE A 926 8.91 18.93 -27.66
N ARG A 927 8.96 17.63 -27.94
CA ARG A 927 8.99 17.06 -29.29
C ARG A 927 7.68 16.33 -29.59
N THR A 928 6.83 16.95 -30.40
CA THR A 928 5.62 16.31 -30.95
C THR A 928 5.96 15.48 -32.18
N ASP A 929 4.96 14.92 -32.87
CA ASP A 929 5.19 14.20 -34.14
C ASP A 929 5.93 15.05 -35.20
N ARG A 930 5.59 16.35 -35.29
CA ARG A 930 6.10 17.30 -36.30
C ARG A 930 7.01 18.41 -35.78
N TYR A 931 6.83 18.90 -34.55
CA TYR A 931 7.51 20.10 -34.05
C TYR A 931 8.41 19.82 -32.86
N ARG A 932 9.48 20.59 -32.70
CA ARG A 932 10.27 20.69 -31.46
C ARG A 932 10.21 22.11 -30.93
N LEU A 933 9.67 22.30 -29.72
CA LEU A 933 9.72 23.56 -28.98
C LEU A 933 10.74 23.43 -27.84
N THR A 934 11.81 24.22 -27.85
CA THR A 934 12.77 24.28 -26.72
C THR A 934 12.60 25.58 -25.95
N LEU A 935 12.34 25.47 -24.65
CA LEU A 935 12.20 26.59 -23.73
C LEU A 935 13.45 26.71 -22.85
N TRP A 936 14.14 27.84 -22.95
CA TRP A 936 15.30 28.17 -22.13
C TRP A 936 14.88 29.02 -20.94
N MET A 937 15.26 28.63 -19.72
CA MET A 937 14.76 29.23 -18.48
C MET A 937 15.77 30.19 -17.81
N GLN A 938 15.27 31.24 -17.16
CA GLN A 938 16.02 32.20 -16.37
C GLN A 938 16.32 31.62 -14.98
N GLY A 939 17.61 31.43 -14.68
CA GLY A 939 18.05 30.69 -13.49
C GLY A 939 17.74 29.18 -13.58
N SER A 940 18.30 28.34 -12.71
CA SER A 940 19.12 28.64 -11.52
C SER A 940 20.36 27.74 -11.42
N ASN A 941 21.27 28.02 -10.47
CA ASN A 941 22.44 27.17 -10.20
C ASN A 941 22.15 25.99 -9.25
N ASP A 942 20.88 25.72 -8.95
CA ASP A 942 20.50 24.89 -7.81
C ASP A 942 19.29 24.00 -8.14
N ARG A 943 18.92 23.13 -7.19
CA ARG A 943 17.83 22.15 -7.31
C ARG A 943 16.41 22.77 -7.32
N SER A 944 16.32 24.09 -7.27
CA SER A 944 15.10 24.88 -6.98
C SER A 944 14.29 25.31 -8.21
N ASP A 945 14.58 24.75 -9.39
CA ASP A 945 13.83 25.10 -10.62
C ASP A 945 12.38 24.58 -10.62
N LEU A 946 12.05 23.59 -9.80
CA LEU A 946 10.70 23.10 -9.53
C LEU A 946 9.90 24.09 -8.68
N SER A 947 9.47 25.18 -9.32
CA SER A 947 8.41 26.08 -8.88
C SER A 947 7.12 25.82 -9.66
N ASP A 948 6.02 26.44 -9.24
CA ASP A 948 4.84 26.63 -10.10
C ASP A 948 5.27 27.15 -11.48
N TRP A 949 4.56 26.71 -12.53
CA TRP A 949 4.80 27.13 -13.90
C TRP A 949 4.73 28.65 -14.03
N ASN A 950 5.75 29.25 -14.64
CA ASN A 950 5.80 30.70 -14.81
C ASN A 950 6.51 31.08 -16.12
N ALA A 951 5.71 31.40 -17.13
CA ALA A 951 6.18 31.80 -18.45
C ALA A 951 7.12 33.05 -18.44
N SER A 952 7.08 33.90 -17.40
CA SER A 952 8.04 35.01 -17.27
C SER A 952 9.48 34.56 -17.02
N ARG A 953 9.68 33.29 -16.61
CA ARG A 953 11.01 32.66 -16.51
C ARG A 953 11.57 32.28 -17.87
N ILE A 954 10.81 32.30 -18.96
CA ILE A 954 11.34 31.99 -20.30
C ILE A 954 12.33 33.11 -20.70
N LYS A 955 13.54 32.69 -21.10
CA LYS A 955 14.67 33.52 -21.52
C LYS A 955 14.78 33.58 -23.05
N ALA A 956 14.57 32.43 -23.69
CA ALA A 956 14.58 32.26 -25.13
C ALA A 956 13.70 31.05 -25.51
N ILE A 957 13.25 31.05 -26.76
CA ILE A 957 12.42 29.99 -27.35
C ILE A 957 13.07 29.57 -28.66
N GLU A 958 13.14 28.27 -28.91
CA GLU A 958 13.43 27.71 -30.22
C GLU A 958 12.25 26.89 -30.71
N LEU A 959 11.90 26.99 -32.00
CA LEU A 959 10.90 26.17 -32.66
C LEU A 959 11.46 25.64 -33.99
N TYR A 960 11.36 24.33 -34.21
CA TYR A 960 11.70 23.67 -35.47
C TYR A 960 10.51 22.85 -36.01
N ASP A 961 10.34 22.86 -37.34
CA ASP A 961 9.24 22.21 -38.07
C ASP A 961 9.79 21.11 -38.97
N TYR A 962 9.73 19.85 -38.54
CA TYR A 962 10.41 18.74 -39.22
C TYR A 962 9.73 18.30 -40.54
N GLU A 963 8.58 18.87 -40.89
CA GLU A 963 7.98 18.67 -42.21
C GLU A 963 8.64 19.57 -43.28
N ASN A 964 9.06 20.78 -42.89
CA ASN A 964 9.62 21.79 -43.79
C ASN A 964 11.13 22.04 -43.61
N ASP A 965 11.64 21.82 -42.39
CA ASP A 965 13.03 22.00 -41.95
C ASP A 965 13.49 20.80 -41.10
N PRO A 966 13.60 19.59 -41.67
CA PRO A 966 14.00 18.37 -40.95
C PRO A 966 15.46 18.37 -40.46
N LEU A 967 16.22 19.41 -40.78
CA LEU A 967 17.62 19.61 -40.38
C LEU A 967 17.78 20.77 -39.37
N GLU A 968 16.68 21.26 -38.79
CA GLU A 968 16.66 22.27 -37.73
C GLU A 968 17.47 23.54 -38.09
N THR A 969 17.49 23.94 -39.35
CA THR A 969 18.38 24.99 -39.89
C THR A 969 18.03 26.41 -39.44
N THR A 970 16.77 26.66 -39.08
CA THR A 970 16.26 27.99 -38.71
C THR A 970 15.31 27.91 -37.51
N ASN A 971 15.57 28.74 -36.49
CA ASN A 971 14.64 28.91 -35.37
C ASN A 971 13.41 29.73 -35.80
N LEU A 972 12.26 29.08 -35.87
CA LEU A 972 10.98 29.64 -36.33
C LEU A 972 10.18 30.35 -35.23
N ALA A 973 10.67 30.39 -33.98
CA ALA A 973 9.88 30.86 -32.83
C ALA A 973 9.41 32.34 -32.91
N ASN A 974 10.08 33.16 -33.72
CA ASN A 974 9.72 34.56 -33.94
C ASN A 974 8.99 34.81 -35.27
N GLU A 975 8.77 33.78 -36.09
CA GLU A 975 8.11 33.91 -37.38
C GLU A 975 6.60 33.99 -37.20
N ALA A 976 5.98 35.04 -37.77
CA ALA A 976 4.57 35.35 -37.55
C ALA A 976 3.59 34.23 -37.99
N ALA A 977 4.02 33.38 -38.94
CA ALA A 977 3.25 32.22 -39.39
C ALA A 977 3.17 31.09 -38.34
N TYR A 978 4.14 31.03 -37.41
CA TYR A 978 4.26 29.97 -36.40
C TYR A 978 3.79 30.40 -35.00
N ALA A 979 3.36 31.65 -34.82
CA ALA A 979 2.96 32.18 -33.51
C ALA A 979 1.86 31.34 -32.81
N ALA A 980 0.90 30.81 -33.56
CA ALA A 980 -0.13 29.91 -33.01
C ALA A 980 0.45 28.57 -32.50
N VAL A 981 1.41 27.99 -33.24
CA VAL A 981 2.09 26.75 -32.86
C VAL A 981 2.97 26.96 -31.62
N VAL A 982 3.67 28.11 -31.54
CA VAL A 982 4.45 28.47 -30.35
C VAL A 982 3.57 28.55 -29.10
N GLU A 983 2.41 29.21 -29.17
CA GLU A 983 1.51 29.31 -28.02
C GLU A 983 0.85 27.97 -27.67
N GLU A 984 0.40 27.17 -28.64
CA GLU A 984 -0.12 25.81 -28.40
C GLU A 984 0.90 24.93 -27.64
N LEU A 985 2.14 24.90 -28.14
CA LEU A 985 3.21 24.09 -27.54
C LEU A 985 3.67 24.65 -26.18
N LYS A 986 3.56 25.97 -25.94
CA LYS A 986 3.78 26.56 -24.61
C LYS A 986 2.69 26.19 -23.60
N THR A 987 1.43 26.10 -24.02
CA THR A 987 0.34 25.60 -23.17
C THR A 987 0.55 24.14 -22.82
N LYS A 988 0.92 23.31 -23.80
CA LYS A 988 1.33 21.91 -23.59
C LYS A 988 2.51 21.78 -22.61
N ALA A 989 3.54 22.62 -22.76
CA ALA A 989 4.69 22.68 -21.85
C ALA A 989 4.29 23.07 -20.42
N GLY A 990 3.39 24.05 -20.26
CA GLY A 990 2.85 24.45 -18.95
C GLY A 990 2.07 23.33 -18.25
N ASN A 991 1.21 22.64 -18.99
CA ASN A 991 0.45 21.50 -18.48
C ASN A 991 1.37 20.37 -18.00
N TRP A 992 2.37 19.99 -18.82
CA TRP A 992 3.39 19.02 -18.42
C TRP A 992 4.11 19.46 -17.15
N TRP A 993 4.56 20.71 -17.07
CA TRP A 993 5.28 21.24 -15.90
C TRP A 993 4.44 21.17 -14.62
N THR A 994 3.15 21.49 -14.69
CA THR A 994 2.23 21.37 -13.54
C THR A 994 2.05 19.90 -13.11
N MET A 995 1.96 18.96 -14.05
CA MET A 995 1.91 17.52 -13.72
C MET A 995 3.20 17.06 -13.02
N GLN A 996 4.36 17.45 -13.54
CA GLN A 996 5.67 17.13 -12.95
C GLN A 996 5.83 17.71 -11.53
N TYR A 997 5.46 18.98 -11.33
CA TYR A 997 5.51 19.63 -10.02
C TYR A 997 4.62 18.95 -8.97
N ASN A 998 3.38 18.60 -9.35
CA ASN A 998 2.45 17.91 -8.46
C ASN A 998 2.99 16.53 -8.05
N PHE A 999 3.47 15.75 -9.01
CA PHE A 999 4.06 14.44 -8.77
C PHE A 999 5.28 14.50 -7.83
N LEU A 1000 6.23 15.43 -8.07
CA LEU A 1000 7.49 15.51 -7.32
C LEU A 1000 7.38 16.20 -5.96
N SER A 1001 6.44 17.13 -5.77
CA SER A 1001 6.30 17.88 -4.52
C SER A 1001 5.68 17.07 -3.37
N GLY A 1002 5.21 15.84 -3.63
CA GLY A 1002 4.42 15.08 -2.68
C GLY A 1002 3.05 15.69 -2.40
N GLN A 1003 2.65 16.74 -3.14
CA GLN A 1003 1.26 17.11 -3.30
C GLN A 1003 0.58 16.08 -4.21
N SER A 1004 0.35 14.88 -3.66
CA SER A 1004 -0.73 13.99 -4.13
C SER A 1004 -1.93 14.89 -4.39
N ALA A 1005 -2.44 14.92 -5.64
CA ALA A 1005 -3.10 16.03 -6.34
C ALA A 1005 -4.19 16.83 -5.55
N GLY A 1006 -3.80 17.45 -4.43
CA GLY A 1006 -4.59 17.58 -3.20
C GLY A 1006 -5.73 18.59 -3.23
N ALA A 1007 -5.73 19.40 -4.29
CA ALA A 1007 -6.94 19.93 -4.85
C ALA A 1007 -6.90 19.61 -6.34
N LEU A 1008 -7.94 19.00 -6.88
CA LEU A 1008 -8.18 19.00 -8.32
C LEU A 1008 -8.66 20.40 -8.70
N SER A 1009 -7.73 21.35 -8.67
CA SER A 1009 -7.83 22.61 -9.37
C SER A 1009 -7.82 22.29 -10.85
N ILE A 1010 -8.97 21.88 -11.39
CA ILE A 1010 -9.19 21.96 -12.84
C ILE A 1010 -8.87 23.41 -13.23
N PRO A 1011 -7.99 23.67 -14.21
CA PRO A 1011 -7.90 24.98 -14.85
C PRO A 1011 -9.21 25.17 -15.64
N PHE A 1012 -10.29 25.52 -14.94
CA PHE A 1012 -11.66 25.23 -15.36
C PHE A 1012 -12.12 26.04 -16.59
N ILE A 1013 -11.30 26.95 -17.12
CA ILE A 1013 -11.80 28.04 -17.98
C ILE A 1013 -10.94 28.33 -19.23
N GLU A 1014 -9.81 27.65 -19.46
CA GLU A 1014 -8.99 27.85 -20.68
C GLU A 1014 -9.27 26.86 -21.83
N HIS A 1015 -10.14 25.85 -21.63
CA HIS A 1015 -10.53 24.87 -22.68
C HIS A 1015 -12.04 24.84 -22.96
N PHE A 1016 -12.74 25.94 -22.68
CA PHE A 1016 -14.10 26.17 -23.18
C PHE A 1016 -14.06 27.01 -24.46
N GLU A 1017 -13.99 26.34 -25.62
CA GLU A 1017 -14.29 27.00 -26.89
C GLU A 1017 -15.77 27.45 -26.93
N ASN A 1018 -16.07 28.53 -27.66
CA ASN A 1018 -17.42 29.11 -27.69
C ASN A 1018 -18.34 28.30 -28.63
N TYR A 1019 -19.13 27.38 -28.06
CA TYR A 1019 -20.03 26.53 -28.84
C TYR A 1019 -21.37 27.20 -29.17
N GLN A 1020 -21.79 27.03 -30.43
CA GLN A 1020 -23.11 27.37 -30.93
C GLN A 1020 -23.86 26.13 -31.43
N LEU A 1021 -25.19 26.26 -31.52
CA LEU A 1021 -26.05 25.23 -32.10
C LEU A 1021 -25.60 24.92 -33.54
N ASN A 1022 -25.29 23.64 -33.81
CA ASN A 1022 -24.76 23.06 -35.07
C ASN A 1022 -23.24 23.01 -35.27
N ASP A 1023 -22.41 23.29 -34.25
CA ASP A 1023 -20.97 22.99 -34.34
C ASP A 1023 -20.70 21.46 -34.41
N ALA A 1024 -19.61 21.08 -35.08
CA ALA A 1024 -19.27 19.68 -35.38
C ALA A 1024 -18.29 19.07 -34.35
N PHE A 1025 -18.67 17.92 -33.78
CA PHE A 1025 -17.83 17.17 -32.84
C PHE A 1025 -16.89 16.19 -33.56
N ASN A 1026 -15.62 16.15 -33.14
CA ASN A 1026 -14.65 15.13 -33.54
C ASN A 1026 -14.53 14.03 -32.46
N GLY A 1027 -14.67 12.77 -32.85
CA GLY A 1027 -14.07 11.61 -32.16
C GLY A 1027 -14.88 10.93 -31.04
N ASP A 1028 -15.26 9.67 -31.30
CA ASP A 1028 -15.33 8.55 -30.35
C ASP A 1028 -16.09 8.68 -29.02
N TYR A 1029 -17.41 8.78 -29.12
CA TYR A 1029 -18.31 8.29 -28.07
C TYR A 1029 -19.44 7.43 -28.67
N TRP A 1030 -19.90 6.40 -27.94
CA TRP A 1030 -20.96 5.49 -28.38
C TRP A 1030 -22.31 6.22 -28.49
N LEU A 1031 -22.66 6.65 -29.70
CA LEU A 1031 -23.91 7.35 -30.00
C LEU A 1031 -25.10 6.39 -30.08
N ASN A 1032 -26.08 6.62 -29.20
CA ASN A 1032 -27.43 6.10 -29.31
C ASN A 1032 -28.32 7.18 -29.96
N SER A 1033 -28.90 6.87 -31.12
CA SER A 1033 -29.75 7.77 -31.93
C SER A 1033 -31.05 8.22 -31.26
N GLU A 1034 -31.40 7.67 -30.09
CA GLU A 1034 -32.52 8.14 -29.25
C GLU A 1034 -32.08 9.01 -28.07
N SER A 1035 -30.79 9.33 -27.94
CA SER A 1035 -30.33 10.21 -26.87
C SER A 1035 -30.98 11.59 -26.99
N LEU A 1036 -31.49 12.11 -25.87
CA LEU A 1036 -32.08 13.46 -25.80
C LEU A 1036 -31.12 14.53 -26.33
N TRP A 1037 -29.81 14.26 -26.23
CA TRP A 1037 -28.73 15.10 -26.70
C TRP A 1037 -28.70 15.33 -28.21
N GLU A 1038 -28.75 14.27 -29.03
CA GLU A 1038 -28.81 14.45 -30.49
C GLU A 1038 -30.05 15.24 -30.89
N ARG A 1039 -31.18 15.01 -30.20
CA ARG A 1039 -32.45 15.71 -30.45
C ARG A 1039 -32.43 17.18 -30.02
N LEU A 1040 -31.73 17.51 -28.93
CA LEU A 1040 -31.45 18.88 -28.51
C LEU A 1040 -30.56 19.61 -29.53
N TRP A 1041 -29.48 18.97 -30.00
CA TRP A 1041 -28.50 19.58 -30.91
C TRP A 1041 -29.00 19.70 -32.36
N GLN A 1042 -29.79 18.74 -32.84
CA GLN A 1042 -30.58 18.84 -34.08
C GLN A 1042 -31.69 19.90 -34.00
N GLY A 1043 -31.83 20.58 -32.86
CA GLY A 1043 -32.69 21.73 -32.68
C GLY A 1043 -34.17 21.39 -32.52
N GLU A 1044 -34.55 20.19 -32.08
CA GLU A 1044 -35.98 19.87 -31.88
C GLU A 1044 -36.59 20.68 -30.72
N TYR A 1045 -35.82 20.92 -29.65
CA TYR A 1045 -36.31 21.45 -28.37
C TYR A 1045 -35.90 22.91 -28.07
N LEU A 1046 -34.80 23.40 -28.66
CA LEU A 1046 -34.31 24.78 -28.48
C LEU A 1046 -34.38 25.57 -29.80
N ASN A 1047 -34.64 26.88 -29.71
CA ASN A 1047 -34.49 27.84 -30.80
C ASN A 1047 -33.04 28.33 -30.92
N SER A 1048 -32.32 28.42 -29.80
CA SER A 1048 -30.92 28.80 -29.75
C SER A 1048 -30.26 28.31 -28.46
N PHE A 1049 -28.98 28.01 -28.55
CA PHE A 1049 -28.07 27.70 -27.44
C PHE A 1049 -26.71 28.35 -27.74
N GLU A 1050 -26.12 28.99 -26.73
CA GLU A 1050 -24.80 29.63 -26.77
C GLU A 1050 -24.13 29.37 -25.40
N ALA A 1051 -22.92 28.84 -25.40
CA ALA A 1051 -22.08 28.73 -24.22
C ALA A 1051 -20.81 29.56 -24.42
N LYS A 1052 -20.48 30.43 -23.46
CA LYS A 1052 -19.26 31.26 -23.52
C LYS A 1052 -18.68 31.56 -22.16
N VAL A 1053 -17.37 31.75 -22.13
CA VAL A 1053 -16.67 32.31 -20.98
C VAL A 1053 -16.93 33.83 -20.92
N VAL A 1054 -17.22 34.36 -19.73
CA VAL A 1054 -17.34 35.80 -19.46
C VAL A 1054 -16.56 36.19 -18.22
N ASP A 1055 -16.00 37.40 -18.19
CA ASP A 1055 -15.39 37.95 -16.98
C ASP A 1055 -16.49 38.29 -15.96
N ASP A 1056 -16.40 37.79 -14.73
CA ASP A 1056 -17.36 38.16 -13.68
C ASP A 1056 -17.05 39.58 -13.19
N SER A 1057 -17.82 40.56 -13.69
CA SER A 1057 -17.68 41.97 -13.32
C SER A 1057 -17.87 42.27 -11.82
N ASN A 1058 -18.25 41.29 -10.98
CA ASN A 1058 -18.43 41.43 -9.54
C ASN A 1058 -17.30 40.83 -8.69
N ASN A 1059 -16.32 40.14 -9.29
CA ASN A 1059 -15.16 39.57 -8.60
C ASN A 1059 -13.89 39.83 -9.42
N GLU A 1060 -12.90 40.50 -8.83
CA GLU A 1060 -11.67 40.90 -9.53
C GLU A 1060 -10.88 39.69 -10.08
N GLY A 1061 -10.99 39.43 -11.38
CA GLY A 1061 -10.16 38.48 -12.10
C GLY A 1061 -10.66 37.02 -12.19
N SER A 1062 -11.92 36.73 -11.83
CA SER A 1062 -12.49 35.39 -12.06
C SER A 1062 -13.36 35.35 -13.31
N HIS A 1063 -13.06 34.44 -14.23
CA HIS A 1063 -13.95 34.10 -15.34
C HIS A 1063 -15.13 33.21 -14.85
N ALA A 1064 -16.24 33.20 -15.59
CA ALA A 1064 -17.42 32.37 -15.33
C ALA A 1064 -18.01 31.83 -16.65
N LEU A 1065 -18.60 30.64 -16.63
CA LEU A 1065 -19.26 30.06 -17.80
C LEU A 1065 -20.71 30.56 -17.91
N GLU A 1066 -21.00 31.44 -18.88
CA GLU A 1066 -22.34 31.90 -19.24
C GLU A 1066 -22.99 30.97 -20.27
N LEU A 1067 -24.07 30.29 -19.87
CA LEU A 1067 -24.95 29.52 -20.75
C LEU A 1067 -26.19 30.37 -21.07
N THR A 1068 -26.46 30.61 -22.35
CA THR A 1068 -27.65 31.33 -22.85
C THR A 1068 -28.47 30.43 -23.76
N PHE A 1069 -29.77 30.25 -23.47
CA PHE A 1069 -30.63 29.39 -24.29
C PHE A 1069 -32.08 29.87 -24.37
N THR A 1070 -32.78 29.48 -25.45
CA THR A 1070 -34.19 29.80 -25.70
C THR A 1070 -34.97 28.56 -26.14
N PRO A 1071 -36.06 28.17 -25.46
CA PRO A 1071 -36.81 26.95 -25.77
C PRO A 1071 -37.91 27.14 -26.84
N LYS A 1072 -38.30 26.02 -27.47
CA LYS A 1072 -39.38 25.91 -28.46
C LYS A 1072 -40.75 25.62 -27.81
N ALA A 1073 -41.82 25.93 -28.54
CA ALA A 1073 -43.19 25.90 -28.04
C ALA A 1073 -43.79 24.51 -27.73
N ASN A 1074 -43.16 23.43 -28.23
CA ASN A 1074 -43.64 22.05 -28.09
C ASN A 1074 -42.62 21.17 -27.35
N ALA A 1075 -41.76 21.74 -26.50
CA ALA A 1075 -40.94 20.94 -25.60
C ALA A 1075 -41.85 20.30 -24.54
N ASP A 1076 -42.05 18.98 -24.59
CA ASP A 1076 -42.88 18.26 -23.62
C ASP A 1076 -42.41 18.48 -22.18
N ASN A 1077 -43.37 18.72 -21.27
CA ASN A 1077 -43.14 19.11 -19.88
C ASN A 1077 -42.59 17.95 -19.00
N GLY A 1078 -41.38 17.44 -19.28
CA GLY A 1078 -40.74 16.48 -18.37
C GLY A 1078 -39.57 15.65 -18.92
N GLN A 1079 -38.56 16.26 -19.56
CA GLN A 1079 -37.27 15.59 -19.81
C GLN A 1079 -36.07 16.46 -19.40
N LEU A 1080 -35.16 15.88 -18.61
CA LEU A 1080 -33.98 16.52 -18.03
C LEU A 1080 -32.92 16.86 -19.10
N ILE A 1081 -32.55 18.13 -19.23
CA ILE A 1081 -31.55 18.60 -20.22
C ILE A 1081 -30.11 18.40 -19.67
N LYS A 1082 -29.31 17.52 -20.29
CA LYS A 1082 -27.86 17.24 -20.09
C LYS A 1082 -27.24 17.82 -18.79
N LEU A 1083 -26.27 18.75 -18.80
CA LEU A 1083 -25.83 19.68 -19.86
C LEU A 1083 -24.33 19.59 -20.29
N GLN A 1084 -23.51 18.68 -19.78
CA GLN A 1084 -22.19 18.30 -20.35
C GLN A 1084 -21.76 16.93 -19.79
N THR A 1085 -20.55 16.46 -20.09
CA THR A 1085 -19.84 15.40 -19.36
C THR A 1085 -18.39 15.83 -19.16
N ILE A 1086 -17.91 15.83 -17.92
CA ILE A 1086 -16.49 16.10 -17.58
C ILE A 1086 -15.88 14.78 -17.10
N ASP A 1087 -14.83 14.32 -17.77
CA ASP A 1087 -14.04 13.14 -17.39
C ASP A 1087 -13.07 13.49 -16.24
N LEU A 1088 -13.07 12.69 -15.16
CA LEU A 1088 -12.26 12.87 -13.96
C LEU A 1088 -11.41 11.60 -13.70
N GLN A 1089 -10.12 11.60 -14.02
CA GLN A 1089 -9.28 10.42 -13.74
C GLN A 1089 -9.29 10.08 -12.24
N SER A 1090 -9.71 8.85 -11.89
CA SER A 1090 -9.67 8.35 -10.52
C SER A 1090 -8.45 7.47 -10.28
N PHE A 1091 -7.88 7.62 -9.09
CA PHE A 1091 -6.87 6.72 -8.53
C PHE A 1091 -7.44 6.10 -7.25
N GLY A 1092 -7.30 4.79 -7.12
CA GLY A 1092 -7.64 3.93 -5.96
C GLY A 1092 -8.62 4.46 -4.91
N GLY A 1093 -9.88 4.00 -4.95
CA GLY A 1093 -10.82 4.06 -3.81
C GLY A 1093 -11.18 5.45 -3.24
N SER A 1094 -10.80 6.53 -3.93
CA SER A 1094 -10.99 7.91 -3.44
C SER A 1094 -12.43 8.40 -3.63
N HIS A 1095 -13.00 9.07 -2.63
CA HIS A 1095 -14.31 9.73 -2.75
C HIS A 1095 -14.13 11.16 -3.25
N PHE A 1096 -14.86 11.55 -4.30
CA PHE A 1096 -14.88 12.94 -4.80
C PHE A 1096 -15.95 13.78 -4.11
N ILE A 1097 -15.59 14.98 -3.66
CA ILE A 1097 -16.48 16.06 -3.18
C ILE A 1097 -16.47 17.18 -4.24
N ILE A 1098 -17.60 17.37 -4.92
CA ILE A 1098 -17.76 18.36 -5.99
C ILE A 1098 -18.53 19.57 -5.46
N SER A 1099 -17.82 20.69 -5.21
CA SER A 1099 -18.40 21.94 -4.74
C SER A 1099 -18.63 22.90 -5.91
N TYR A 1100 -19.81 23.53 -6.02
CA TYR A 1100 -20.12 24.46 -7.10
C TYR A 1100 -20.87 25.70 -6.64
N LYS A 1101 -20.73 26.79 -7.41
CA LYS A 1101 -21.45 28.07 -7.25
C LYS A 1101 -22.10 28.49 -8.56
N ALA A 1102 -23.42 28.71 -8.55
CA ALA A 1102 -24.16 29.13 -9.74
C ALA A 1102 -25.20 30.22 -9.45
N ARG A 1103 -25.56 30.99 -10.49
CA ARG A 1103 -26.53 32.09 -10.45
C ARG A 1103 -27.27 32.23 -11.79
N THR A 1104 -28.46 32.84 -11.79
CA THR A 1104 -29.32 32.93 -13.00
C THR A 1104 -30.08 34.26 -13.06
N ASN A 1105 -30.65 34.59 -14.24
CA ASN A 1105 -31.31 35.87 -14.49
C ASN A 1105 -32.85 35.88 -14.30
N ALA A 1106 -33.47 34.75 -13.96
CA ALA A 1106 -34.92 34.66 -13.83
C ALA A 1106 -35.41 35.27 -12.50
N GLU A 1107 -35.99 36.47 -12.60
CA GLU A 1107 -36.73 37.19 -11.54
C GLU A 1107 -35.99 37.46 -10.22
N GLY A 1108 -35.00 38.36 -10.30
CA GLY A 1108 -34.99 39.49 -9.37
C GLY A 1108 -34.38 39.30 -7.98
N GLN A 1109 -33.71 38.18 -7.69
CA GLN A 1109 -32.80 38.08 -6.56
C GLN A 1109 -31.49 37.43 -7.00
N ASN A 1110 -30.35 38.09 -6.73
CA ASN A 1110 -29.00 37.57 -6.94
C ASN A 1110 -28.69 36.41 -5.98
N LYS A 1111 -29.46 35.32 -6.07
CA LYS A 1111 -29.27 34.11 -5.27
C LYS A 1111 -28.15 33.30 -5.87
N VAL A 1112 -26.94 33.65 -5.44
CA VAL A 1112 -25.81 32.72 -5.40
C VAL A 1112 -26.28 31.45 -4.68
N LYS A 1113 -26.19 30.30 -5.36
CA LYS A 1113 -26.38 28.98 -4.75
C LYS A 1113 -25.05 28.26 -4.73
N THR A 1114 -24.75 27.65 -3.59
CA THR A 1114 -23.58 26.79 -3.37
C THR A 1114 -24.04 25.40 -2.97
N GLY A 1115 -23.46 24.36 -3.57
CA GLY A 1115 -23.73 22.95 -3.23
C GLY A 1115 -22.44 22.12 -3.24
N ALA A 1116 -22.46 20.98 -2.54
CA ALA A 1116 -21.37 20.00 -2.49
C ALA A 1116 -21.95 18.59 -2.57
N ILE A 1117 -21.30 17.67 -3.30
CA ILE A 1117 -21.81 16.31 -3.59
C ILE A 1117 -20.68 15.29 -3.48
N GLU A 1118 -20.93 14.21 -2.74
CA GLU A 1118 -20.03 13.07 -2.58
C GLU A 1118 -20.35 11.92 -3.56
N GLN A 1119 -19.34 11.11 -3.87
CA GLN A 1119 -19.46 9.99 -4.79
C GLN A 1119 -20.35 8.87 -4.22
N THR A 1120 -21.53 8.71 -4.82
CA THR A 1120 -22.37 7.51 -4.76
C THR A 1120 -23.04 7.34 -6.12
N ASP A 1121 -23.29 6.12 -6.59
CA ASP A 1121 -23.90 5.86 -7.90
C ASP A 1121 -25.40 6.24 -8.02
N GLU A 1122 -25.97 6.92 -7.01
CA GLU A 1122 -27.37 7.33 -6.96
C GLU A 1122 -27.63 8.81 -7.33
N TRP A 1123 -28.86 9.10 -7.75
CA TRP A 1123 -29.31 10.43 -8.15
C TRP A 1123 -29.71 11.26 -6.92
N HIS A 1124 -28.79 12.08 -6.41
CA HIS A 1124 -29.09 12.99 -5.29
C HIS A 1124 -29.98 14.15 -5.70
N ALA A 1125 -31.17 14.23 -5.11
CA ALA A 1125 -32.04 15.39 -5.21
C ALA A 1125 -31.58 16.49 -4.25
N LEU A 1126 -31.33 17.69 -4.78
CA LEU A 1126 -31.06 18.86 -3.93
C LEU A 1126 -32.26 19.12 -3.00
N SER A 1127 -32.00 19.50 -1.74
CA SER A 1127 -33.06 19.70 -0.75
C SER A 1127 -34.08 20.76 -1.20
N THR A 1128 -35.30 20.70 -0.68
CA THR A 1128 -36.46 21.48 -1.15
C THR A 1128 -36.29 23.01 -1.15
N GLU A 1129 -35.29 23.57 -0.46
CA GLU A 1129 -34.97 25.01 -0.53
C GLU A 1129 -34.05 25.37 -1.72
N TYR A 1130 -33.40 24.38 -2.35
CA TYR A 1130 -32.36 24.56 -3.37
C TYR A 1130 -32.79 24.19 -4.81
N GLN A 1131 -33.95 23.56 -5.03
CA GLN A 1131 -34.38 22.95 -6.30
C GLN A 1131 -34.62 23.86 -7.53
N TYR A 1132 -34.63 25.20 -7.39
CA TYR A 1132 -35.12 26.10 -8.45
C TYR A 1132 -34.41 26.08 -9.83
N PHE A 1133 -33.29 25.38 -10.02
CA PHE A 1133 -32.60 25.35 -11.34
C PHE A 1133 -31.94 24.01 -11.64
N PHE A 1134 -31.14 23.45 -10.73
CA PHE A 1134 -30.55 22.11 -10.86
C PHE A 1134 -31.42 21.11 -10.09
N ASP A 1135 -31.57 19.89 -10.62
CA ASP A 1135 -32.29 18.81 -9.92
C ASP A 1135 -31.32 17.79 -9.33
N THR A 1136 -30.36 17.37 -10.15
CA THR A 1136 -29.37 16.35 -9.82
C THR A 1136 -28.05 16.68 -10.49
N VAL A 1137 -26.98 16.27 -9.84
CA VAL A 1137 -25.66 16.13 -10.43
C VAL A 1137 -25.26 14.68 -10.23
N SER A 1138 -24.87 14.00 -11.31
CA SER A 1138 -24.46 12.59 -11.26
C SER A 1138 -22.97 12.50 -11.54
N LEU A 1139 -22.28 11.70 -10.73
CA LEU A 1139 -20.93 11.23 -10.99
C LEU A 1139 -21.01 9.70 -11.14
N ASN A 1140 -20.73 9.18 -12.33
CA ASN A 1140 -20.77 7.74 -12.60
C ASN A 1140 -19.65 7.41 -13.60
N ASN A 1141 -18.85 6.36 -13.35
CA ASN A 1141 -17.65 6.04 -14.14
C ASN A 1141 -16.82 7.30 -14.45
N ASN A 1142 -16.40 8.01 -13.40
CA ASN A 1142 -15.54 9.19 -13.50
C ASN A 1142 -16.14 10.38 -14.29
N ARG A 1143 -17.45 10.39 -14.57
CA ARG A 1143 -18.09 11.39 -15.45
C ARG A 1143 -19.10 12.26 -14.73
N LEU A 1144 -18.84 13.57 -14.66
CA LEU A 1144 -19.74 14.56 -14.06
C LEU A 1144 -20.82 15.04 -15.05
N ALA A 1145 -22.11 14.94 -14.67
CA ALA A 1145 -23.25 15.44 -15.45
C ALA A 1145 -24.16 16.35 -14.60
N LEU A 1146 -24.53 17.53 -15.14
CA LEU A 1146 -25.30 18.59 -14.45
C LEU A 1146 -26.73 18.74 -15.03
N TYR A 1147 -27.77 18.27 -14.33
CA TYR A 1147 -29.15 18.26 -14.83
C TYR A 1147 -30.01 19.42 -14.28
N PHE A 1148 -30.86 20.00 -15.13
CA PHE A 1148 -31.76 21.11 -14.77
C PHE A 1148 -33.22 20.66 -14.53
N ASN A 1149 -33.89 21.17 -13.49
CA ASN A 1149 -35.29 20.84 -13.16
C ASN A 1149 -36.30 21.74 -13.91
N ASN A 1150 -37.57 21.29 -13.93
CA ASN A 1150 -38.80 21.94 -14.39
C ASN A 1150 -38.92 23.44 -14.03
N MET A 1151 -38.32 24.29 -14.86
CA MET A 1151 -38.87 25.62 -15.09
C MET A 1151 -40.07 25.51 -16.03
N SER A 1152 -41.13 26.27 -15.74
CA SER A 1152 -42.08 26.68 -16.80
C SER A 1152 -41.36 27.65 -17.73
N LEU A 1153 -40.55 27.11 -18.63
CA LEU A 1153 -39.78 27.89 -19.59
C LEU A 1153 -40.75 28.47 -20.63
N THR A 1154 -40.92 29.79 -20.61
CA THR A 1154 -41.78 30.49 -21.59
C THR A 1154 -41.18 30.32 -22.98
N PRO A 1155 -41.90 29.73 -23.96
CA PRO A 1155 -41.38 29.58 -25.31
C PRO A 1155 -40.98 30.93 -25.91
N GLY A 1156 -39.76 31.00 -26.47
CA GLY A 1156 -39.21 32.23 -27.03
C GLY A 1156 -38.55 33.19 -26.03
N GLN A 1157 -38.51 32.88 -24.72
CA GLN A 1157 -37.75 33.65 -23.73
C GLN A 1157 -36.29 33.15 -23.64
N SER A 1158 -35.32 34.05 -23.49
CA SER A 1158 -33.91 33.70 -23.29
C SER A 1158 -33.55 33.66 -21.81
N TYR A 1159 -32.95 32.55 -21.39
CA TYR A 1159 -32.51 32.29 -20.03
C TYR A 1159 -30.98 32.32 -19.98
N LYS A 1160 -30.43 32.86 -18.89
CA LYS A 1160 -28.99 32.88 -18.63
C LYS A 1160 -28.65 32.21 -17.30
N VAL A 1161 -27.63 31.37 -17.33
CA VAL A 1161 -27.04 30.68 -16.18
C VAL A 1161 -25.54 30.98 -16.18
N TRP A 1162 -24.99 31.35 -15.03
CA TRP A 1162 -23.55 31.47 -14.81
C TRP A 1162 -23.10 30.44 -13.79
N ILE A 1163 -21.97 29.77 -14.06
CA ILE A 1163 -21.23 28.93 -13.12
C ILE A 1163 -19.96 29.70 -12.75
N ASP A 1164 -19.88 30.15 -11.50
CA ASP A 1164 -18.91 31.14 -11.01
C ASP A 1164 -17.69 30.50 -10.29
N ASP A 1165 -17.84 29.28 -9.76
CA ASP A 1165 -16.81 28.57 -8.98
C ASP A 1165 -17.17 27.06 -8.99
N LEU A 1166 -16.42 26.22 -9.71
CA LEU A 1166 -16.54 24.75 -9.66
C LEU A 1166 -15.22 24.19 -9.13
N LYS A 1167 -15.29 23.45 -8.03
CA LYS A 1167 -14.15 22.84 -7.35
C LYS A 1167 -14.38 21.36 -7.16
N ILE A 1168 -13.36 20.56 -7.45
CA ILE A 1168 -13.36 19.14 -7.18
C ILE A 1168 -12.24 18.86 -6.18
N SER A 1169 -12.63 18.40 -5.00
CA SER A 1169 -11.73 17.85 -3.99
C SER A 1169 -11.95 16.34 -3.94
N TYR A 1170 -10.94 15.59 -3.54
CA TYR A 1170 -11.09 14.18 -3.20
C TYR A 1170 -10.65 13.98 -1.75
N THR A 1171 -11.13 12.92 -1.13
CA THR A 1171 -10.71 12.52 0.21
C THR A 1171 -10.49 11.01 0.27
N THR A 1172 -9.40 10.61 0.92
CA THR A 1172 -9.17 9.23 1.35
C THR A 1172 -9.84 9.04 2.70
N VAL A 1173 -11.05 8.46 2.71
CA VAL A 1173 -11.81 8.22 3.95
C VAL A 1173 -11.22 7.01 4.68
N THR A 1174 -10.60 7.26 5.84
CA THR A 1174 -10.32 6.22 6.83
C THR A 1174 -11.57 5.95 7.67
N GLU A 1175 -12.47 5.14 7.10
CA GLU A 1175 -13.69 4.55 7.70
C GLU A 1175 -14.76 5.52 8.26
N ALA A 1176 -16.02 5.08 8.19
CA ALA A 1176 -17.19 5.95 8.26
C ALA A 1176 -18.07 5.70 9.49
N ASN A 1177 -18.82 6.74 9.85
CA ASN A 1177 -19.99 6.74 10.75
C ASN A 1177 -19.74 6.70 12.26
N ASP A 1178 -19.33 7.86 12.80
CA ASP A 1178 -20.17 8.51 13.81
C ASP A 1178 -20.20 10.03 13.53
N ILE A 1179 -21.25 10.50 12.86
CA ILE A 1179 -21.51 11.94 12.64
C ILE A 1179 -22.59 12.39 13.61
N GLU A 1180 -22.24 12.57 14.88
CA GLU A 1180 -22.84 13.67 15.63
C GLU A 1180 -22.11 14.97 15.22
N GLN A 1181 -22.87 16.00 14.82
CA GLN A 1181 -22.32 17.29 14.42
C GLN A 1181 -21.80 18.08 15.64
N GLU A 1182 -20.63 17.72 16.16
CA GLU A 1182 -19.83 18.69 16.90
C GLU A 1182 -19.22 19.68 15.91
N HIS A 1183 -19.79 20.89 15.86
CA HIS A 1183 -19.23 22.01 15.11
C HIS A 1183 -17.81 22.33 15.61
N MET A 1184 -16.79 21.83 14.90
CA MET A 1184 -15.39 22.26 15.05
C MET A 1184 -15.33 23.81 15.11
N PRO A 1185 -14.84 24.41 16.21
CA PRO A 1185 -14.78 25.84 16.32
C PRO A 1185 -13.78 26.41 15.30
N SER A 1186 -14.28 27.16 14.31
CA SER A 1186 -13.45 27.80 13.29
C SER A 1186 -12.40 28.70 13.95
N VAL A 1187 -11.11 28.36 13.81
CA VAL A 1187 -9.99 29.21 14.23
C VAL A 1187 -9.15 29.61 13.04
N VAL A 1188 -9.06 30.92 12.82
CA VAL A 1188 -8.13 31.51 11.87
C VAL A 1188 -6.89 31.97 12.63
N ILE A 1189 -5.74 31.38 12.32
CA ILE A 1189 -4.44 31.82 12.82
C ILE A 1189 -3.79 32.65 11.71
N TYR A 1190 -3.30 33.85 12.03
CA TYR A 1190 -2.53 34.65 11.09
C TYR A 1190 -1.33 35.32 11.76
N PRO A 1191 -0.11 35.19 11.21
CA PRO A 1191 1.05 35.90 11.73
C PRO A 1191 0.94 37.39 11.42
N ASN A 1192 1.35 38.24 12.36
CA ASN A 1192 1.58 39.66 12.11
C ASN A 1192 3.10 39.91 12.06
N PRO A 1193 3.72 39.87 10.86
CA PRO A 1193 5.18 39.95 10.72
C PRO A 1193 5.78 41.28 11.18
N ALA A 1194 4.95 42.33 11.37
CA ALA A 1194 5.42 43.62 11.88
C ALA A 1194 5.57 43.68 13.41
N THR A 1195 5.10 42.66 14.16
CA THR A 1195 5.05 42.72 15.64
C THR A 1195 5.48 41.44 16.36
N ASP A 1196 5.99 40.45 15.62
CA ASP A 1196 6.42 39.15 16.15
C ASP A 1196 5.34 38.44 17.00
N LYS A 1197 4.10 38.53 16.53
CA LYS A 1197 2.91 37.98 17.20
C LYS A 1197 2.07 37.12 16.26
N LEU A 1198 1.62 35.98 16.77
CA LEU A 1198 0.54 35.21 16.17
C LEU A 1198 -0.77 35.81 16.63
N HIS A 1199 -1.68 36.08 15.70
CA HIS A 1199 -3.05 36.46 15.98
C HIS A 1199 -3.97 35.25 15.78
N PHE A 1200 -4.99 35.17 16.62
CA PHE A 1200 -5.99 34.11 16.64
C PHE A 1200 -7.38 34.73 16.57
N LYS A 1201 -8.23 34.21 15.70
CA LYS A 1201 -9.66 34.55 15.62
C LYS A 1201 -10.45 33.25 15.63
N ALA A 1202 -10.96 32.90 16.81
CA ALA A 1202 -11.72 31.68 17.05
C ALA A 1202 -13.22 31.98 17.25
N SER A 1203 -14.10 31.03 16.91
CA SER A 1203 -15.53 31.11 17.25
C SER A 1203 -15.83 30.74 18.71
N GLN A 1204 -14.84 30.21 19.44
CA GLN A 1204 -14.90 29.89 20.88
C GLN A 1204 -13.61 30.37 21.59
N ALA A 1205 -13.61 30.42 22.92
CA ALA A 1205 -12.45 30.89 23.68
C ALA A 1205 -11.29 29.86 23.68
N ILE A 1206 -10.08 30.32 23.37
CA ILE A 1206 -8.87 29.49 23.37
C ILE A 1206 -8.34 29.41 24.81
N SER A 1207 -8.57 28.28 25.46
CA SER A 1207 -8.14 28.01 26.84
C SER A 1207 -6.61 27.84 26.95
N ARG A 1208 -5.94 27.39 25.87
CA ARG A 1208 -4.46 27.25 25.83
C ARG A 1208 -3.89 27.46 24.44
N VAL A 1209 -2.68 28.01 24.38
CA VAL A 1209 -1.79 27.91 23.22
C VAL A 1209 -0.43 27.36 23.69
N THR A 1210 -0.01 26.23 23.14
CA THR A 1210 1.34 25.67 23.34
C THR A 1210 2.08 25.73 22.01
N ILE A 1211 3.30 26.29 21.97
CA ILE A 1211 4.19 26.23 20.80
C ILE A 1211 5.31 25.24 21.07
N LEU A 1212 5.50 24.33 20.13
CA LEU A 1212 6.41 23.19 20.15
C LEU A 1212 7.46 23.34 19.04
N ASN A 1213 8.68 22.86 19.24
CA ASN A 1213 9.63 22.66 18.14
C ASN A 1213 9.40 21.32 17.41
N THR A 1214 10.18 21.06 16.36
CA THR A 1214 10.15 19.81 15.58
C THR A 1214 10.52 18.55 16.37
N LYS A 1215 10.98 18.67 17.63
CA LYS A 1215 11.25 17.56 18.56
C LYS A 1215 10.17 17.43 19.63
N GLY A 1216 9.01 18.07 19.46
CA GLY A 1216 7.90 18.05 20.42
C GLY A 1216 8.18 18.81 21.73
N GLN A 1217 9.27 19.58 21.83
CA GLN A 1217 9.60 20.30 23.06
C GLN A 1217 8.81 21.60 23.14
N VAL A 1218 8.10 21.81 24.25
CA VAL A 1218 7.36 23.04 24.55
C VAL A 1218 8.31 24.22 24.70
N LEU A 1219 8.18 25.22 23.83
CA LEU A 1219 8.95 26.46 23.87
C LEU A 1219 8.15 27.62 24.48
N ILE A 1220 6.84 27.70 24.17
CA ILE A 1220 5.92 28.69 24.72
C ILE A 1220 4.65 27.96 25.16
N ARG A 1221 4.09 28.32 26.32
CA ARG A 1221 2.76 27.87 26.74
C ARG A 1221 2.06 29.01 27.46
N GLN A 1222 0.90 29.39 26.94
CA GLN A 1222 0.06 30.46 27.47
C GLN A 1222 -1.38 29.96 27.62
N TRP A 1223 -2.04 30.36 28.69
CA TRP A 1223 -3.44 29.99 28.98
C TRP A 1223 -4.34 31.22 28.78
N ASP A 1224 -5.64 30.96 28.58
CA ASP A 1224 -6.69 31.98 28.40
C ASP A 1224 -6.36 33.03 27.32
N VAL A 1225 -5.93 32.55 26.15
CA VAL A 1225 -5.46 33.39 25.04
C VAL A 1225 -6.67 33.96 24.31
N GLN A 1226 -6.91 35.27 24.47
CA GLN A 1226 -8.02 35.91 23.75
C GLN A 1226 -7.77 36.04 22.25
N ASN A 1227 -6.69 36.73 21.84
CA ASN A 1227 -6.46 37.08 20.43
C ASN A 1227 -5.00 36.98 19.94
N THR A 1228 -3.99 36.87 20.82
CA THR A 1228 -2.57 36.89 20.40
C THR A 1228 -1.63 36.12 21.33
N VAL A 1229 -0.55 35.57 20.75
CA VAL A 1229 0.64 35.05 21.45
C VAL A 1229 1.89 35.72 20.90
N ASP A 1230 2.79 36.11 21.80
CA ASP A 1230 4.09 36.70 21.47
C ASP A 1230 5.10 35.60 21.13
N ILE A 1231 5.73 35.70 19.96
CA ILE A 1231 6.72 34.74 19.45
C ILE A 1231 8.09 35.37 19.20
N SER A 1232 8.34 36.56 19.74
CA SER A 1232 9.61 37.29 19.60
C SER A 1232 10.83 36.51 20.13
N THR A 1233 10.62 35.60 21.09
CA THR A 1233 11.67 34.74 21.66
C THR A 1233 12.02 33.52 20.80
N LEU A 1234 11.23 33.22 19.76
CA LEU A 1234 11.51 32.12 18.83
C LEU A 1234 12.49 32.59 17.73
N ALA A 1235 13.47 31.73 17.44
CA ALA A 1235 14.35 31.88 16.28
C ALA A 1235 13.60 31.62 14.96
N ALA A 1236 14.26 31.82 13.82
CA ALA A 1236 13.73 31.35 12.55
C ALA A 1236 13.69 29.80 12.53
N GLY A 1237 12.59 29.21 12.07
CA GLY A 1237 12.39 27.77 12.08
C GLY A 1237 10.94 27.30 11.96
N ILE A 1238 10.77 25.98 11.96
CA ILE A 1238 9.46 25.31 11.91
C ILE A 1238 8.99 25.02 13.34
N TYR A 1239 7.74 25.38 13.62
CA TYR A 1239 7.11 25.22 14.92
C TYR A 1239 5.69 24.67 14.77
N PHE A 1240 5.19 24.00 15.80
CA PHE A 1240 3.82 23.50 15.87
C PHE A 1240 3.08 24.23 16.99
N ILE A 1241 1.83 24.62 16.74
CA ILE A 1241 0.94 25.26 17.71
C ILE A 1241 -0.14 24.26 18.08
N GLU A 1242 -0.18 23.84 19.35
CA GLU A 1242 -1.31 23.12 19.95
C GLU A 1242 -2.25 24.16 20.60
N LEU A 1243 -3.50 24.25 20.12
CA LEU A 1243 -4.56 25.06 20.71
C LEU A 1243 -5.43 24.19 21.60
N GLY A 1244 -5.74 24.66 22.81
CA GLY A 1244 -6.82 24.14 23.64
C GLY A 1244 -8.06 25.03 23.46
N ILE A 1245 -9.21 24.44 23.13
CA ILE A 1245 -10.48 25.13 22.93
C ILE A 1245 -11.55 24.30 23.61
N GLY A 1246 -12.12 24.81 24.70
CA GLY A 1246 -12.90 23.95 25.61
C GLY A 1246 -12.05 22.79 26.15
N GLN A 1247 -12.52 21.55 25.96
CA GLN A 1247 -11.73 20.33 26.25
C GLN A 1247 -10.97 19.76 25.04
N GLN A 1248 -11.26 20.24 23.82
CA GLN A 1248 -10.65 19.76 22.59
C GLN A 1248 -9.26 20.36 22.37
N ARG A 1249 -8.44 19.69 21.54
CA ARG A 1249 -7.12 20.19 21.11
C ARG A 1249 -6.97 20.13 19.59
N SER A 1250 -6.43 21.17 18.97
CA SER A 1250 -6.01 21.17 17.56
C SER A 1250 -4.52 21.47 17.43
N ILE A 1251 -3.86 20.92 16.41
CA ILE A 1251 -2.43 21.15 16.14
C ILE A 1251 -2.24 21.72 14.74
N HIS A 1252 -1.54 22.85 14.64
CA HIS A 1252 -1.26 23.55 13.39
C HIS A 1252 0.25 23.78 13.22
N LYS A 1253 0.80 23.51 12.03
CA LYS A 1253 2.20 23.82 11.68
C LYS A 1253 2.29 25.28 11.24
N PHE A 1254 3.32 26.01 11.70
CA PHE A 1254 3.70 27.31 11.13
C PHE A 1254 5.22 27.44 11.00
N ILE A 1255 5.65 28.41 10.20
CA ILE A 1255 7.06 28.71 9.96
C ILE A 1255 7.28 30.15 10.36
N LYS A 1256 8.28 30.40 11.22
CA LYS A 1256 8.80 31.75 11.49
C LYS A 1256 10.02 31.96 10.59
N GLY A 1257 9.91 32.88 9.65
CA GLY A 1257 10.99 33.28 8.72
C GLY A 1257 11.61 34.61 9.11
#